data_AF-A0A2S4L063-F1
#
_entry.id   AF-A0A2S4L063-F1
#
_cell.length_a   1.000
_cell.length_b   1.000
_cell.length_c   1.000
_cell.angle_alpha   90.00
_cell.angle_beta   90.00
_cell.angle_gamma   90.00
#
_symmetry.space_group_name_H-M   'P 1'
#
loop_
_entity.id
_entity.type
_entity.pdbx_description
1 polymer ?
#
loop_
_entity_poly.entity_id
_entity_poly.type
_entity_poly.pdbx_seq_one_letter_code
_entity_poly.pdbx_strand_id
1 'polypeptide(L)'
;MSKSVCIVGEYLRPAIVYMSSAGPSGLVAAKTLLHNAPKGSFRVSVFDSQNAIAGLWPTSKTDDGRQVHPLMLANQSKHTMQFSDLAWEDDAPQLPRAWMVGKYLERYLDRYLTGNPDFELHLGTRVVRAEPLDGGKGGWDVVLQSQGKEEGRQFRHLLVASGYFGKPIIPEALAKSASIPVIHSSQYRELRTLFGEHAPRKGKILVVGGQMSGVEIAGTIASHLSSATHSPDEFEIPDIDKYSVHHVVQRPIWVFPLYTTPEPKATAAPFLPLDFSSYNRNNRPLPLVNTQGHISEDTAKVVHGIYERALGNGQAIFSPLLHADDEARSQPPYLAVSDWYCDFVRSGLITLSNGKVESLKGNTVVLSPGSAKVVDIAAVVVATGFDPSPCLDFLPEATLKRLHHSPQHPEQPVALAFHGTYHPDVSNLGFVGFYRSPYWGVMQMQARFLAEFWSKPDALPEPLLQKLTTDDSIQRTLGLRDDPRLSQFPMGDYPWLMQEFAESLSIERITPSLDKAPGLSHNCQPLDMLTPARYPSPTDDGQAKEDAAESVQDTVDVSIAGLATPTFVSRAVFRSLLGTWKLERDLTSRLPSHPSGHFSGTAQFLLRERTSDGIQCTKDGTPASSDDDDLGMEYLYIEDGEFKTDGGFGFRATRRYIWRYDERKDVLSVWFAKPEDQKRADYLFHDIEFLAPQGGRDEGWSAKAGHLCIDDYYDVKYNFAFEAVNLKQWSIEYTVNGPKKDYTISGTYGR
;
A
#
# COMPACT_ATOMS: atom_id res chain seq x y z
N MET A 1 34.61 58.41 17.33
CA MET A 1 34.03 58.71 16.00
C MET A 1 34.27 57.51 15.09
N SER A 2 33.22 57.11 14.37
CA SER A 2 33.15 56.21 13.18
C SER A 2 33.74 54.80 13.32
N LYS A 3 32.94 53.75 13.55
CA LYS A 3 32.21 52.97 12.51
C LYS A 3 33.06 52.69 11.26
N SER A 4 33.48 51.45 11.10
CA SER A 4 33.63 50.80 9.78
C SER A 4 32.67 49.63 9.76
N VAL A 5 31.50 49.92 9.21
CA VAL A 5 30.49 48.99 8.73
C VAL A 5 31.03 48.42 7.41
N CYS A 6 31.11 47.09 7.28
CA CYS A 6 31.22 46.46 5.98
C CYS A 6 29.81 45.99 5.59
N ILE A 7 29.07 46.88 4.91
CA ILE A 7 27.95 46.50 4.07
C ILE A 7 28.57 46.05 2.75
N VAL A 8 28.33 44.80 2.36
CA VAL A 8 28.48 44.35 0.99
C VAL A 8 27.07 44.05 0.49
N GLY A 9 26.54 44.95 -0.34
CA GLY A 9 25.28 44.77 -1.05
C GLY A 9 25.44 43.86 -2.27
N GLU A 10 24.43 42.99 -2.43
CA GLU A 10 23.74 42.58 -3.67
C GLU A 10 24.57 42.38 -4.96
N TYR A 11 24.75 41.11 -5.36
CA TYR A 11 23.99 40.41 -6.41
C TYR A 11 24.60 39.00 -6.60
N LEU A 12 23.76 37.96 -6.47
CA LEU A 12 23.92 36.61 -7.02
C LEU A 12 25.13 35.77 -6.57
N ARG A 13 25.12 35.29 -5.32
CA ARG A 13 25.64 33.93 -5.05
C ARG A 13 24.43 33.00 -4.99
N PRO A 14 24.44 31.83 -5.66
CA PRO A 14 23.32 30.89 -5.57
C PRO A 14 23.03 30.57 -4.12
N ALA A 15 21.76 30.60 -3.73
CA ALA A 15 21.37 30.31 -2.37
C ALA A 15 21.64 28.83 -2.08
N ILE A 16 22.49 28.55 -1.09
CA ILE A 16 22.84 27.17 -0.74
C ILE A 16 21.70 26.61 0.11
N VAL A 17 21.05 25.55 -0.38
CA VAL A 17 19.95 24.86 0.30
C VAL A 17 20.47 23.59 0.92
N TYR A 18 20.29 23.48 2.22
CA TYR A 18 20.54 22.25 2.97
C TYR A 18 19.30 21.36 2.99
N MET A 19 19.46 20.05 2.82
CA MET A 19 18.37 19.07 2.96
C MET A 19 18.72 17.90 3.87
N SER A 20 17.79 17.53 4.77
CA SER A 20 18.00 16.50 5.81
C SER A 20 17.71 15.04 5.41
N SER A 21 17.49 14.75 4.13
CA SER A 21 17.43 13.37 3.62
C SER A 21 17.47 13.33 2.09
N ALA A 22 17.97 12.22 1.53
CA ALA A 22 17.95 11.84 0.12
C ALA A 22 16.81 10.84 -0.21
N GLY A 23 15.72 10.86 0.56
CA GLY A 23 14.46 10.17 0.21
C GLY A 23 13.64 10.91 -0.86
N PRO A 24 12.40 10.45 -1.16
CA PRO A 24 11.53 11.06 -2.18
C PRO A 24 11.41 12.59 -2.03
N SER A 25 11.23 13.06 -0.80
CA SER A 25 11.04 14.49 -0.49
C SER A 25 12.28 15.33 -0.75
N GLY A 26 13.45 14.79 -0.45
CA GLY A 26 14.71 15.46 -0.74
C GLY A 26 14.95 15.50 -2.25
N LEU A 27 14.84 14.36 -2.93
CA LEU A 27 15.13 14.27 -4.36
C LEU A 27 14.22 15.18 -5.19
N VAL A 28 12.92 15.22 -4.92
CA VAL A 28 12.00 16.12 -5.63
C VAL A 28 12.28 17.59 -5.28
N ALA A 29 12.61 17.91 -4.03
CA ALA A 29 12.96 19.26 -3.63
C ALA A 29 14.25 19.75 -4.32
N ALA A 30 15.31 18.93 -4.34
CA ALA A 30 16.54 19.25 -5.07
C ALA A 30 16.27 19.49 -6.55
N LYS A 31 15.55 18.55 -7.19
CA LYS A 31 15.20 18.67 -8.60
C LYS A 31 14.46 19.98 -8.84
N THR A 32 13.41 20.25 -8.06
CA THR A 32 12.56 21.42 -8.27
C THR A 32 13.33 22.72 -8.07
N LEU A 33 14.18 22.82 -7.05
CA LEU A 33 15.02 24.01 -6.82
C LEU A 33 16.03 24.24 -7.95
N LEU A 34 16.62 23.18 -8.50
CA LEU A 34 17.64 23.29 -9.55
C LEU A 34 17.05 23.51 -10.96
N HIS A 35 15.87 22.93 -11.24
CA HIS A 35 15.30 22.89 -12.59
C HIS A 35 14.06 23.76 -12.77
N ASN A 36 13.26 23.97 -11.72
CA ASN A 36 12.00 24.71 -11.85
C ASN A 36 12.07 26.15 -11.32
N ALA A 37 13.11 26.50 -10.55
CA ALA A 37 13.42 27.89 -10.21
C ALA A 37 14.22 28.59 -11.33
N PRO A 38 14.33 29.94 -11.34
CA PRO A 38 15.19 30.63 -12.28
C PRO A 38 16.64 30.10 -12.22
N LYS A 39 17.25 29.88 -13.38
CA LYS A 39 18.58 29.28 -13.49
C LYS A 39 19.61 30.04 -12.64
N GLY A 40 20.38 29.30 -11.84
CA GLY A 40 21.41 29.88 -10.96
C GLY A 40 20.87 30.44 -9.64
N SER A 41 19.58 30.29 -9.33
CA SER A 41 19.01 30.72 -8.04
C SER A 41 19.54 29.92 -6.87
N PHE A 42 19.80 28.62 -7.07
CA PHE A 42 20.13 27.69 -5.99
C PHE A 42 21.34 26.83 -6.32
N ARG A 43 22.10 26.51 -5.28
CA ARG A 43 23.01 25.37 -5.20
C ARG A 43 22.50 24.48 -4.09
N VAL A 44 22.42 23.18 -4.31
CA VAL A 44 21.73 22.27 -3.39
C VAL A 44 22.71 21.24 -2.86
N SER A 45 22.84 21.18 -1.53
CA SER A 45 23.60 20.13 -0.85
C SER A 45 22.67 19.26 -0.01
N VAL A 46 22.65 17.96 -0.28
CA VAL A 46 21.78 16.97 0.36
C VAL A 46 22.60 16.13 1.31
N PHE A 47 22.14 16.01 2.55
CA PHE A 47 22.81 15.21 3.56
C PHE A 47 21.84 14.14 4.07
N ASP A 48 22.26 12.88 3.97
CA ASP A 48 21.50 11.77 4.53
C ASP A 48 22.39 10.96 5.47
N SER A 49 21.85 10.61 6.63
CA SER A 49 22.53 9.74 7.60
C SER A 49 22.71 8.31 7.09
N GLN A 50 21.89 7.88 6.13
CA GLN A 50 21.98 6.56 5.51
C GLN A 50 23.05 6.56 4.41
N ASN A 51 23.64 5.39 4.15
CA ASN A 51 24.67 5.20 3.13
C ASN A 51 24.11 5.04 1.71
N ALA A 52 22.81 5.22 1.53
CA ALA A 52 22.11 5.07 0.25
C ALA A 52 20.88 5.98 0.20
N ILE A 53 20.47 6.36 -1.01
CA ILE A 53 19.32 7.25 -1.27
C ILE A 53 17.98 6.54 -0.98
N ALA A 54 16.86 7.14 -1.41
CA ALA A 54 15.50 6.59 -1.36
C ALA A 54 14.85 6.51 0.03
N GLY A 55 15.58 6.87 1.09
CA GLY A 55 15.04 7.04 2.44
C GLY A 55 14.55 5.71 3.03
N LEU A 56 13.22 5.54 3.15
CA LEU A 56 12.61 4.33 3.68
C LEU A 56 12.49 3.20 2.65
N TRP A 57 12.61 3.53 1.35
CA TRP A 57 12.42 2.59 0.25
C TRP A 57 13.72 1.84 -0.06
N PRO A 58 13.73 0.51 0.00
CA PRO A 58 14.84 -0.33 -0.44
C PRO A 58 15.18 -0.09 -1.91
N THR A 59 16.43 -0.26 -2.32
CA THR A 59 16.82 -0.12 -3.75
C THR A 59 17.15 -1.45 -4.42
N SER A 60 17.02 -2.57 -3.71
CA SER A 60 17.14 -3.92 -4.26
C SER A 60 16.25 -4.90 -3.51
N LYS A 61 16.04 -6.10 -4.09
CA LYS A 61 15.31 -7.21 -3.45
C LYS A 61 15.94 -7.66 -2.11
N THR A 62 17.23 -7.40 -1.93
CA THR A 62 18.03 -7.84 -0.77
C THR A 62 18.41 -6.70 0.17
N ASP A 63 17.96 -5.47 -0.07
CA ASP A 63 18.19 -4.33 0.83
C ASP A 63 17.26 -4.44 2.05
N ASP A 64 17.67 -5.26 3.01
CA ASP A 64 16.96 -5.57 4.26
C ASP A 64 17.20 -4.54 5.38
N GLY A 65 18.14 -3.62 5.17
CA GLY A 65 18.57 -2.60 6.14
C GLY A 65 17.64 -1.40 6.28
N ARG A 66 16.59 -1.30 5.46
CA ARG A 66 15.61 -0.19 5.51
C ARG A 66 14.45 -0.43 6.47
N GLN A 67 13.64 0.62 6.68
CA GLN A 67 12.43 0.50 7.49
C GLN A 67 11.33 -0.35 6.83
N VAL A 68 11.25 -0.35 5.50
CA VAL A 68 10.27 -1.13 4.74
C VAL A 68 10.91 -2.41 4.22
N HIS A 69 10.14 -3.50 4.23
CA HIS A 69 10.56 -4.77 3.64
C HIS A 69 10.68 -4.65 2.10
N PRO A 70 11.79 -5.09 1.46
CA PRO A 70 12.00 -4.91 0.03
C PRO A 70 10.88 -5.47 -0.85
N LEU A 71 10.30 -6.61 -0.46
CA LEU A 71 9.22 -7.26 -1.21
C LEU A 71 7.80 -6.79 -0.85
N MET A 72 7.64 -5.83 0.08
CA MET A 72 6.32 -5.31 0.43
C MET A 72 5.70 -4.57 -0.76
N LEU A 73 4.42 -4.81 -1.05
CA LEU A 73 3.67 -4.08 -2.07
C LEU A 73 3.34 -2.67 -1.58
N ALA A 74 3.45 -1.68 -2.47
CA ALA A 74 2.84 -0.38 -2.24
C ALA A 74 1.32 -0.53 -2.14
N ASN A 75 0.73 0.21 -1.21
CA ASN A 75 -0.72 0.28 -1.02
C ASN A 75 -1.43 1.23 -2.00
N GLN A 76 -0.67 1.85 -2.89
CA GLN A 76 -1.12 2.79 -3.91
C GLN A 76 -0.48 2.39 -5.25
N SER A 77 -1.14 2.72 -6.36
CA SER A 77 -0.64 2.35 -7.68
C SER A 77 0.56 3.18 -8.11
N LYS A 78 1.29 2.68 -9.13
CA LYS A 78 2.37 3.41 -9.79
C LYS A 78 1.94 4.83 -10.25
N HIS A 79 0.65 5.01 -10.56
CA HIS A 79 0.08 6.27 -11.04
C HIS A 79 0.03 7.38 -9.99
N THR A 80 0.02 7.04 -8.70
CA THR A 80 0.02 8.00 -7.59
C THR A 80 1.34 7.98 -6.81
N MET A 81 2.08 6.87 -6.89
CA MET A 81 3.45 6.70 -6.41
C MET A 81 4.47 7.17 -7.45
N GLN A 82 4.31 8.39 -7.96
CA GLN A 82 5.21 8.99 -8.96
C GLN A 82 5.27 10.51 -8.83
N PHE A 83 6.30 11.10 -9.43
CA PHE A 83 6.35 12.54 -9.70
C PHE A 83 5.84 12.84 -11.10
N SER A 84 5.37 14.08 -11.33
CA SER A 84 4.70 14.42 -12.59
C SER A 84 5.58 14.36 -13.84
N ASP A 85 6.89 14.29 -13.67
CA ASP A 85 7.93 14.57 -14.65
C ASP A 85 8.84 13.36 -14.97
N LEU A 86 8.54 12.20 -14.39
CA LEU A 86 9.21 10.94 -14.71
C LEU A 86 8.19 9.79 -14.70
N ALA A 87 8.00 9.18 -15.88
CA ALA A 87 7.15 8.00 -16.04
C ALA A 87 7.83 6.74 -15.47
N TRP A 88 7.00 5.84 -14.95
CA TRP A 88 7.41 4.46 -14.68
C TRP A 88 7.77 3.73 -15.98
N GLU A 89 8.58 2.69 -15.87
CA GLU A 89 8.85 1.78 -16.98
C GLU A 89 7.57 1.10 -17.48
N ASP A 90 7.50 0.79 -18.78
CA ASP A 90 6.33 0.17 -19.44
C ASP A 90 5.89 -1.13 -18.74
N ASP A 91 6.85 -1.92 -18.26
CA ASP A 91 6.63 -3.21 -17.61
C ASP A 91 6.50 -3.12 -16.07
N ALA A 92 6.53 -1.91 -15.51
CA ALA A 92 6.33 -1.72 -14.08
C ALA A 92 4.93 -2.20 -13.66
N PRO A 93 4.81 -3.04 -12.61
CA PRO A 93 3.53 -3.53 -12.15
C PRO A 93 2.67 -2.37 -11.63
N GLN A 94 1.35 -2.54 -11.70
CA GLN A 94 0.42 -1.51 -11.22
C GLN A 94 0.62 -1.18 -9.74
N LEU A 95 1.01 -2.18 -8.93
CA LEU A 95 1.40 -2.01 -7.53
C LEU A 95 2.88 -2.38 -7.38
N PRO A 96 3.80 -1.41 -7.38
CA PRO A 96 5.23 -1.69 -7.26
C PRO A 96 5.58 -2.30 -5.91
N ARG A 97 6.54 -3.24 -5.90
CA ARG A 97 7.22 -3.65 -4.66
C ARG A 97 8.11 -2.52 -4.16
N ALA A 98 8.36 -2.47 -2.86
CA ALA A 98 9.11 -1.37 -2.23
C ALA A 98 10.50 -1.17 -2.87
N TRP A 99 11.18 -2.25 -3.27
CA TRP A 99 12.47 -2.15 -3.96
C TRP A 99 12.39 -1.47 -5.34
N MET A 100 11.27 -1.64 -6.05
CA MET A 100 11.02 -0.99 -7.34
C MET A 100 10.80 0.51 -7.18
N VAL A 101 10.19 0.94 -6.07
CA VAL A 101 10.08 2.37 -5.70
C VAL A 101 11.47 2.98 -5.47
N GLY A 102 12.38 2.24 -4.83
CA GLY A 102 13.78 2.68 -4.73
C GLY A 102 14.47 2.80 -6.09
N LYS A 103 14.22 1.87 -7.01
CA LYS A 103 14.73 1.95 -8.40
C LYS A 103 14.19 3.15 -9.16
N TYR A 104 12.91 3.47 -9.02
CA TYR A 104 12.33 4.70 -9.57
C TYR A 104 13.06 5.95 -9.06
N LEU A 105 13.40 5.99 -7.76
CA LEU A 105 14.12 7.12 -7.16
C LEU A 105 15.60 7.19 -7.59
N GLU A 106 16.26 6.05 -7.85
CA GLU A 106 17.59 6.02 -8.49
C GLU A 106 17.53 6.62 -9.89
N ARG A 107 16.55 6.23 -10.72
CA ARG A 107 16.31 6.83 -12.04
C ARG A 107 16.04 8.33 -11.95
N TYR A 108 15.28 8.77 -10.95
CA TYR A 108 14.99 10.19 -10.73
C TYR A 108 16.24 11.00 -10.37
N LEU A 109 17.09 10.46 -9.48
CA LEU A 109 18.41 11.03 -9.17
C LEU A 109 19.26 11.13 -10.43
N ASP A 110 19.36 10.05 -11.21
CA ASP A 110 20.22 9.99 -12.39
C ASP A 110 19.81 10.96 -13.49
N ARG A 111 18.50 11.11 -13.70
CA ARG A 111 17.97 12.03 -14.71
C ARG A 111 18.22 13.49 -14.38
N TYR A 112 18.01 13.89 -13.13
CA TYR A 112 17.92 15.31 -12.77
C TYR A 112 19.11 15.85 -11.98
N LEU A 113 19.80 15.02 -11.24
CA LEU A 113 20.75 15.46 -10.20
C LEU A 113 22.16 14.94 -10.47
N THR A 114 22.30 13.68 -10.91
CA THR A 114 23.61 13.11 -11.26
C THR A 114 24.26 13.95 -12.38
N GLY A 115 25.47 14.45 -12.11
CA GLY A 115 26.23 15.28 -13.05
C GLY A 115 25.84 16.77 -13.08
N ASN A 116 24.85 17.21 -12.30
CA ASN A 116 24.52 18.63 -12.17
C ASN A 116 25.61 19.36 -11.34
N PRO A 117 26.26 20.42 -11.87
CA PRO A 117 27.36 21.10 -11.18
C PRO A 117 26.95 21.86 -9.91
N ASP A 118 25.66 22.15 -9.76
CA ASP A 118 25.09 22.88 -8.62
C ASP A 118 24.47 21.93 -7.59
N PHE A 119 24.66 20.61 -7.73
CA PHE A 119 24.16 19.58 -6.83
C PHE A 119 25.28 18.82 -6.12
N GLU A 120 25.15 18.66 -4.80
CA GLU A 120 26.06 17.88 -3.97
C GLU A 120 25.25 16.88 -3.13
N LEU A 121 25.64 15.59 -3.16
CA LEU A 121 25.02 14.55 -2.36
C LEU A 121 26.04 13.96 -1.37
N HIS A 122 25.69 13.97 -0.09
CA HIS A 122 26.51 13.49 1.01
C HIS A 122 25.75 12.43 1.82
N LEU A 123 25.99 11.17 1.47
CA LEU A 123 25.47 10.01 2.21
C LEU A 123 26.35 9.70 3.43
N GLY A 124 25.82 8.95 4.39
CA GLY A 124 26.51 8.65 5.65
C GLY A 124 26.89 9.91 6.45
N THR A 125 26.14 11.01 6.25
CA THR A 125 26.37 12.32 6.85
C THR A 125 25.12 12.77 7.58
N ARG A 126 25.16 12.69 8.91
CA ARG A 126 24.06 13.10 9.78
C ARG A 126 24.15 14.59 10.03
N VAL A 127 23.00 15.26 10.16
CA VAL A 127 22.96 16.61 10.70
C VAL A 127 22.57 16.56 12.15
N VAL A 128 23.45 17.15 12.96
CA VAL A 128 23.36 17.09 14.41
C VAL A 128 22.85 18.41 14.97
N ARG A 129 23.02 19.53 14.25
CA ARG A 129 22.56 20.85 14.68
C ARG A 129 22.37 21.79 13.49
N ALA A 130 21.34 22.63 13.52
CA ALA A 130 21.13 23.73 12.57
C ALA A 130 20.64 24.99 13.30
N GLU A 131 21.54 25.95 13.53
CA GLU A 131 21.25 27.18 14.27
C GLU A 131 20.90 28.33 13.32
N PRO A 132 19.78 29.05 13.54
CA PRO A 132 19.40 30.17 12.69
C PRO A 132 20.27 31.40 13.00
N LEU A 133 20.85 32.01 11.96
CA LEU A 133 21.51 33.31 12.02
C LEU A 133 20.48 34.43 11.84
N ASP A 134 20.47 35.42 12.74
CA ASP A 134 19.49 36.54 12.73
C ASP A 134 18.03 36.07 12.58
N GLY A 135 17.65 35.01 13.30
CA GLY A 135 16.31 34.41 13.20
C GLY A 135 16.02 33.72 11.87
N GLY A 136 17.07 33.28 11.17
CA GLY A 136 17.03 32.66 9.84
C GLY A 136 17.28 33.66 8.71
N LYS A 137 17.14 34.96 8.96
CA LYS A 137 17.38 36.01 7.95
C LYS A 137 18.83 36.13 7.52
N GLY A 138 19.78 35.71 8.35
CA GLY A 138 21.19 35.61 8.02
C GLY A 138 21.59 34.27 7.38
N GLY A 139 20.66 33.30 7.35
CA GLY A 139 20.94 31.91 6.99
C GLY A 139 20.99 30.99 8.20
N TRP A 140 21.68 29.87 8.06
CA TRP A 140 21.74 28.77 9.02
C TRP A 140 23.17 28.24 9.16
N ASP A 141 23.63 28.13 10.41
CA ASP A 141 24.87 27.43 10.78
C ASP A 141 24.55 25.96 11.06
N VAL A 142 24.98 25.08 10.17
CA VAL A 142 24.70 23.65 10.22
C VAL A 142 25.95 22.88 10.62
N VAL A 143 25.81 21.99 11.61
CA VAL A 143 26.84 21.04 12.00
C VAL A 143 26.50 19.68 11.43
N LEU A 144 27.42 19.18 10.62
CA LEU A 144 27.37 17.89 9.93
C LEU A 144 28.29 16.92 10.67
N GLN A 145 27.86 15.67 10.82
CA GLN A 145 28.64 14.60 11.39
C GLN A 145 28.78 13.46 10.37
N SER A 146 30.02 13.11 10.02
CA SER A 146 30.32 11.96 9.18
C SER A 146 31.56 11.24 9.71
N GLN A 147 31.53 9.91 9.76
CA GLN A 147 32.64 9.07 10.25
C GLN A 147 33.17 9.52 11.63
N GLY A 148 32.28 9.98 12.53
CA GLY A 148 32.61 10.45 13.87
C GLY A 148 33.30 11.84 13.93
N LYS A 149 33.41 12.55 12.80
CA LYS A 149 33.95 13.91 12.74
C LYS A 149 32.83 14.91 12.48
N GLU A 150 32.93 16.09 13.10
CA GLU A 150 32.00 17.19 12.91
C GLU A 150 32.60 18.30 12.05
N GLU A 151 31.78 18.87 11.17
CA GLU A 151 32.12 20.00 10.30
C GLU A 151 30.97 21.02 10.33
N GLY A 152 31.31 22.31 10.48
CA GLY A 152 30.34 23.40 10.38
C GLY A 152 30.27 23.96 8.95
N ARG A 153 29.06 24.18 8.43
CA ARG A 153 28.80 24.85 7.15
C ARG A 153 27.65 25.83 7.26
N GLN A 154 27.71 26.91 6.49
CA GLN A 154 26.66 27.93 6.45
C GLN A 154 25.80 27.80 5.20
N PHE A 155 24.49 27.93 5.37
CA PHE A 155 23.50 27.82 4.30
C PHE A 155 22.55 29.00 4.31
N ARG A 156 22.03 29.39 3.14
CA ARG A 156 21.04 30.47 3.07
C ARG A 156 19.66 29.96 3.48
N HIS A 157 19.29 28.79 2.98
CA HIS A 157 18.02 28.13 3.29
C HIS A 157 18.25 26.75 3.91
N LEU A 158 17.37 26.40 4.84
CA LEU A 158 17.28 25.07 5.43
C LEU A 158 15.97 24.44 4.97
N LEU A 159 16.04 23.26 4.35
CA LEU A 159 14.87 22.49 3.94
C LEU A 159 14.84 21.16 4.68
N VAL A 160 13.76 20.92 5.42
CA VAL A 160 13.54 19.68 6.15
C VAL A 160 12.77 18.71 5.27
N ALA A 161 13.49 17.67 4.81
CA ALA A 161 12.96 16.58 3.99
C ALA A 161 13.17 15.21 4.65
N SER A 162 13.37 15.17 5.97
CA SER A 162 13.70 13.99 6.78
C SER A 162 12.62 12.90 6.79
N GLY A 163 11.45 13.17 6.21
CA GLY A 163 10.27 12.31 6.32
C GLY A 163 9.69 12.30 7.73
N TYR A 164 8.59 11.55 7.87
CA TYR A 164 7.75 11.55 9.07
C TYR A 164 7.98 10.34 9.99
N PHE A 165 8.45 9.21 9.46
CA PHE A 165 8.61 7.96 10.19
C PHE A 165 9.94 7.89 10.95
N GLY A 166 10.05 8.66 12.04
CA GLY A 166 11.24 8.73 12.88
C GLY A 166 11.48 7.48 13.73
N LYS A 167 11.32 7.60 15.04
CA LYS A 167 11.62 6.51 15.99
C LYS A 167 10.41 5.58 16.17
N PRO A 168 10.56 4.26 16.07
CA PRO A 168 9.49 3.32 16.40
C PRO A 168 8.91 3.54 17.80
N ILE A 169 7.58 3.59 17.90
CA ILE A 169 6.89 3.69 19.20
C ILE A 169 6.69 2.28 19.73
N ILE A 170 7.28 1.96 20.88
CA ILE A 170 7.04 0.72 21.61
C ILE A 170 6.45 1.07 22.98
N PRO A 171 5.21 0.66 23.30
CA PRO A 171 4.60 0.93 24.60
C PRO A 171 5.45 0.41 25.76
N GLU A 172 5.54 1.16 26.86
CA GLU A 172 6.36 0.78 28.02
C GLU A 172 5.98 -0.60 28.58
N ALA A 173 4.68 -0.94 28.54
CA ALA A 173 4.14 -2.23 28.95
C ALA A 173 4.73 -3.44 28.18
N LEU A 174 5.30 -3.20 27.01
CA LEU A 174 5.91 -4.21 26.13
C LEU A 174 7.44 -4.10 26.07
N ALA A 175 8.01 -2.92 26.36
CA ALA A 175 9.44 -2.64 26.19
C ALA A 175 10.38 -3.45 27.10
N LYS A 176 9.88 -4.03 28.20
CA LYS A 176 10.70 -4.68 29.25
C LYS A 176 10.57 -6.21 29.30
N SER A 177 9.95 -6.85 28.30
CA SER A 177 9.78 -8.31 28.31
C SER A 177 11.09 -9.04 27.99
N ALA A 178 11.54 -9.89 28.91
CA ALA A 178 12.73 -10.73 28.73
C ALA A 178 12.41 -12.18 28.34
N SER A 179 11.14 -12.61 28.43
CA SER A 179 10.76 -14.03 28.24
C SER A 179 10.28 -14.38 26.84
N ILE A 180 9.92 -13.38 26.04
CA ILE A 180 9.48 -13.54 24.65
C ILE A 180 9.99 -12.37 23.81
N PRO A 181 10.29 -12.59 22.52
CA PRO A 181 10.73 -11.54 21.62
C PRO A 181 9.62 -10.50 21.40
N VAL A 182 10.01 -9.23 21.45
CA VAL A 182 9.17 -8.07 21.15
C VAL A 182 9.89 -7.26 20.09
N ILE A 183 9.29 -7.14 18.91
CA ILE A 183 9.84 -6.35 17.80
C ILE A 183 8.82 -5.31 17.35
N HIS A 184 9.29 -4.22 16.76
CA HIS A 184 8.42 -3.31 16.01
C HIS A 184 8.11 -3.89 14.62
N SER A 185 6.97 -3.57 14.03
CA SER A 185 6.56 -4.09 12.72
C SER A 185 7.57 -3.81 11.61
N SER A 186 8.30 -2.70 11.69
CA SER A 186 9.37 -2.34 10.74
C SER A 186 10.60 -3.25 10.80
N GLN A 187 10.72 -4.09 11.83
CA GLN A 187 11.82 -5.04 11.99
C GLN A 187 11.46 -6.45 11.52
N TYR A 188 10.17 -6.74 11.33
CA TYR A 188 9.75 -8.04 10.81
C TYR A 188 10.24 -8.23 9.38
N ARG A 189 10.77 -9.42 9.10
CA ARG A 189 11.17 -9.84 7.74
C ARG A 189 10.49 -11.15 7.38
N GLU A 190 10.74 -12.16 8.19
CA GLU A 190 10.24 -13.51 7.97
C GLU A 190 10.02 -14.20 9.32
N LEU A 191 9.39 -15.38 9.30
CA LEU A 191 9.15 -16.15 10.52
C LEU A 191 10.45 -16.59 11.20
N ARG A 192 11.50 -16.88 10.43
CA ARG A 192 12.80 -17.36 10.93
C ARG A 192 13.44 -16.34 11.86
N THR A 193 13.45 -15.07 11.45
CA THR A 193 14.09 -13.97 12.18
C THR A 193 13.22 -13.40 13.30
N LEU A 194 11.91 -13.69 13.33
CA LEU A 194 10.99 -13.20 14.35
C LEU A 194 11.41 -13.58 15.78
N PHE A 195 11.99 -14.77 15.97
CA PHE A 195 12.37 -15.24 17.30
C PHE A 195 13.75 -14.73 17.76
N GLY A 196 14.58 -14.23 16.83
CA GLY A 196 15.95 -13.81 17.12
C GLY A 196 16.74 -14.95 17.78
N GLU A 197 17.34 -14.67 18.94
CA GLU A 197 18.08 -15.67 19.74
C GLU A 197 17.18 -16.57 20.60
N HIS A 198 15.86 -16.30 20.65
CA HIS A 198 14.94 -17.11 21.44
C HIS A 198 14.61 -18.41 20.70
N ALA A 199 14.56 -19.52 21.44
CA ALA A 199 14.05 -20.77 20.87
C ALA A 199 12.57 -20.58 20.45
N PRO A 200 12.18 -20.97 19.22
CA PRO A 200 10.78 -20.93 18.81
C PRO A 200 9.89 -21.69 19.78
N ARG A 201 8.77 -21.07 20.16
CA ARG A 201 7.76 -21.68 21.04
C ARG A 201 6.41 -21.64 20.35
N LYS A 202 5.70 -22.78 20.30
CA LYS A 202 4.31 -22.84 19.82
C LYS A 202 3.40 -21.87 20.56
N GLY A 203 2.45 -21.27 19.85
CA GLY A 203 1.49 -20.33 20.42
C GLY A 203 1.15 -19.19 19.49
N LYS A 204 0.74 -18.05 20.07
CA LYS A 204 0.23 -16.90 19.35
C LYS A 204 1.34 -15.88 19.09
N ILE A 205 1.44 -15.41 17.85
CA ILE A 205 2.16 -14.18 17.52
C ILE A 205 1.18 -13.03 17.78
N LEU A 206 1.43 -12.24 18.81
CA LEU A 206 0.58 -11.11 19.18
C LEU A 206 0.93 -9.90 18.31
N VAL A 207 -0.05 -9.36 17.59
CA VAL A 207 0.08 -8.08 16.88
C VAL A 207 -0.64 -7.00 17.67
N VAL A 208 0.01 -5.85 17.87
CA VAL A 208 -0.53 -4.73 18.66
C VAL A 208 -0.62 -3.47 17.80
N GLY A 209 -1.85 -3.01 17.51
CA GLY A 209 -2.12 -1.75 16.81
C GLY A 209 -3.15 -1.90 15.70
N GLY A 210 -4.34 -1.32 15.85
CA GLY A 210 -5.43 -1.44 14.88
C GLY A 210 -5.43 -0.39 13.76
N GLN A 211 -4.29 -0.20 13.08
CA GLN A 211 -4.19 0.69 11.91
C GLN A 211 -3.50 -0.01 10.74
N MET A 212 -3.20 0.71 9.65
CA MET A 212 -2.59 0.16 8.42
C MET A 212 -1.48 -0.87 8.68
N SER A 213 -0.42 -0.50 9.42
CA SER A 213 0.71 -1.41 9.64
C SER A 213 0.36 -2.65 10.45
N GLY A 214 -0.57 -2.55 11.41
CA GLY A 214 -0.95 -3.69 12.24
C GLY A 214 -1.86 -4.68 11.52
N VAL A 215 -2.78 -4.18 10.70
CA VAL A 215 -3.60 -5.02 9.82
C VAL A 215 -2.73 -5.72 8.79
N GLU A 216 -1.85 -4.97 8.10
CA GLU A 216 -1.02 -5.56 7.06
C GLU A 216 -0.03 -6.56 7.64
N ILE A 217 0.69 -6.24 8.72
CA ILE A 217 1.65 -7.18 9.30
C ILE A 217 0.99 -8.43 9.87
N ALA A 218 -0.23 -8.33 10.40
CA ALA A 218 -1.00 -9.51 10.82
C ALA A 218 -1.36 -10.39 9.61
N GLY A 219 -1.76 -9.80 8.49
CA GLY A 219 -1.99 -10.49 7.22
C GLY A 219 -0.73 -11.15 6.66
N THR A 220 0.41 -10.44 6.66
CA THR A 220 1.71 -10.95 6.21
C THR A 220 2.20 -12.11 7.07
N ILE A 221 2.14 -11.99 8.41
CA ILE A 221 2.56 -13.09 9.29
C ILE A 221 1.66 -14.31 9.08
N ALA A 222 0.35 -14.11 8.93
CA ALA A 222 -0.59 -15.19 8.65
C ALA A 222 -0.33 -15.86 7.30
N SER A 223 0.02 -15.10 6.25
CA SER A 223 0.39 -15.69 4.95
C SER A 223 1.69 -16.47 5.04
N HIS A 224 2.69 -16.01 5.79
CA HIS A 224 3.93 -16.75 6.02
C HIS A 224 3.66 -18.05 6.81
N LEU A 225 2.82 -18.00 7.86
CA LEU A 225 2.43 -19.20 8.62
C LEU A 225 1.68 -20.20 7.74
N SER A 226 0.75 -19.73 6.92
CA SER A 226 0.01 -20.54 5.94
C SER A 226 0.97 -21.19 4.95
N SER A 227 1.90 -20.40 4.39
CA SER A 227 2.92 -20.90 3.46
C SER A 227 3.78 -22.01 4.07
N ALA A 228 4.34 -21.74 5.25
CA ALA A 228 5.17 -22.71 5.96
C ALA A 228 4.42 -24.01 6.33
N THR A 229 3.14 -23.90 6.68
CA THR A 229 2.30 -25.07 7.02
C THR A 229 1.94 -25.91 5.80
N HIS A 230 1.73 -25.28 4.65
CA HIS A 230 1.20 -25.92 3.44
C HIS A 230 2.26 -26.16 2.36
N SER A 231 3.52 -25.79 2.62
CA SER A 231 4.67 -26.13 1.80
C SER A 231 4.80 -27.66 1.64
N PRO A 232 5.23 -28.15 0.45
CA PRO A 232 5.64 -29.54 0.29
C PRO A 232 6.98 -29.83 1.00
N ASP A 233 7.80 -28.81 1.26
CA ASP A 233 9.10 -28.95 1.93
C ASP A 233 8.95 -28.76 3.44
N GLU A 234 9.81 -29.44 4.22
CA GLU A 234 9.85 -29.26 5.67
C GLU A 234 10.28 -27.82 6.02
N PHE A 235 9.59 -27.23 6.99
CA PHE A 235 9.91 -25.91 7.51
C PHE A 235 10.70 -26.03 8.82
N GLU A 236 11.72 -25.19 9.00
CA GLU A 236 12.66 -25.30 10.12
C GLU A 236 12.04 -25.02 11.50
N ILE A 237 10.93 -24.28 11.54
CA ILE A 237 10.22 -24.00 12.80
C ILE A 237 9.36 -25.22 13.17
N PRO A 238 9.65 -25.90 14.31
CA PRO A 238 8.86 -27.05 14.74
C PRO A 238 7.42 -26.67 15.06
N ASP A 239 6.50 -27.63 14.90
CA ASP A 239 5.07 -27.45 15.21
C ASP A 239 4.45 -26.20 14.56
N ILE A 240 4.86 -25.85 13.33
CA ILE A 240 4.42 -24.61 12.66
C ILE A 240 2.89 -24.51 12.53
N ASP A 241 2.21 -25.65 12.41
CA ASP A 241 0.75 -25.79 12.36
C ASP A 241 0.06 -25.44 13.70
N LYS A 242 0.83 -25.25 14.78
CA LYS A 242 0.36 -24.82 16.11
C LYS A 242 0.54 -23.33 16.37
N TYR A 243 1.07 -22.57 15.40
CA TYR A 243 1.17 -21.13 15.49
C TYR A 243 -0.07 -20.45 14.92
N SER A 244 -0.44 -19.31 15.49
CA SER A 244 -1.49 -18.44 14.96
C SER A 244 -1.19 -16.99 15.27
N VAL A 245 -1.96 -16.08 14.67
CA VAL A 245 -1.86 -14.65 14.95
C VAL A 245 -3.00 -14.25 15.88
N HIS A 246 -2.69 -13.43 16.88
CA HIS A 246 -3.69 -12.76 17.72
C HIS A 246 -3.52 -11.25 17.57
N HIS A 247 -4.50 -10.57 17.00
CA HIS A 247 -4.41 -9.13 16.74
C HIS A 247 -5.30 -8.34 17.71
N VAL A 248 -4.69 -7.41 18.43
CA VAL A 248 -5.37 -6.50 19.37
C VAL A 248 -5.73 -5.20 18.65
N VAL A 249 -7.02 -4.96 18.46
CA VAL A 249 -7.57 -3.79 17.77
C VAL A 249 -8.36 -2.91 18.75
N GLN A 250 -8.26 -1.59 18.63
CA GLN A 250 -8.96 -0.67 19.56
C GLN A 250 -10.40 -0.38 19.12
N ARG A 251 -10.72 -0.57 17.84
CA ARG A 251 -11.98 -0.19 17.19
C ARG A 251 -12.16 -1.01 15.91
N PRO A 252 -13.37 -1.05 15.32
CA PRO A 252 -13.57 -1.59 13.98
C PRO A 252 -12.71 -0.87 12.94
N ILE A 253 -12.20 -1.62 11.96
CA ILE A 253 -11.31 -1.12 10.89
C ILE A 253 -11.90 -1.56 9.55
N TRP A 254 -12.00 -0.64 8.60
CA TRP A 254 -12.36 -0.95 7.22
C TRP A 254 -11.14 -1.45 6.45
N VAL A 255 -11.09 -2.75 6.18
CA VAL A 255 -9.95 -3.38 5.50
C VAL A 255 -10.27 -3.52 4.01
N PHE A 256 -9.56 -2.74 3.20
CA PHE A 256 -9.69 -2.76 1.75
C PHE A 256 -8.66 -3.70 1.11
N PRO A 257 -9.04 -4.49 0.10
CA PRO A 257 -8.06 -5.15 -0.76
C PRO A 257 -7.33 -4.12 -1.63
N LEU A 258 -6.18 -4.52 -2.16
CA LEU A 258 -5.34 -3.64 -3.01
C LEU A 258 -6.02 -3.30 -4.35
N TYR A 259 -6.84 -4.21 -4.86
CA TYR A 259 -7.72 -4.00 -6.02
C TYR A 259 -9.17 -3.95 -5.56
N THR A 260 -9.88 -2.91 -5.98
CA THR A 260 -11.29 -2.68 -5.65
C THR A 260 -12.12 -2.55 -6.91
N THR A 261 -13.44 -2.42 -6.74
CA THR A 261 -14.36 -2.17 -7.85
C THR A 261 -15.02 -0.79 -7.74
N PRO A 262 -15.06 -0.01 -8.83
CA PRO A 262 -15.91 1.18 -8.90
C PRO A 262 -17.40 0.84 -9.10
N GLU A 263 -17.74 -0.43 -9.36
CA GLU A 263 -19.11 -0.91 -9.62
C GLU A 263 -19.52 -1.97 -8.58
N PRO A 264 -19.67 -1.62 -7.30
CA PRO A 264 -19.85 -2.58 -6.22
C PRO A 264 -21.15 -3.41 -6.30
N LYS A 265 -22.10 -3.00 -7.14
CA LYS A 265 -23.37 -3.72 -7.36
C LYS A 265 -23.30 -4.74 -8.49
N ALA A 266 -22.26 -4.73 -9.31
CA ALA A 266 -22.09 -5.64 -10.42
C ALA A 266 -21.68 -7.02 -9.91
N THR A 267 -22.38 -8.07 -10.37
CA THR A 267 -22.01 -9.47 -10.10
C THR A 267 -20.73 -9.85 -10.85
N ALA A 268 -20.58 -9.38 -12.09
CA ALA A 268 -19.31 -9.35 -12.83
C ALA A 268 -18.59 -8.01 -12.59
N ALA A 269 -18.12 -7.79 -11.35
CA ALA A 269 -17.46 -6.56 -10.95
C ALA A 269 -16.16 -6.30 -11.76
N PRO A 270 -15.95 -5.12 -12.36
CA PRO A 270 -14.65 -4.69 -12.87
C PRO A 270 -13.68 -4.41 -11.71
N PHE A 271 -12.39 -4.54 -11.92
CA PHE A 271 -11.40 -4.29 -10.87
C PHE A 271 -10.33 -3.30 -11.32
N LEU A 272 -9.86 -2.48 -10.40
CA LEU A 272 -8.79 -1.49 -10.56
C LEU A 272 -8.03 -1.34 -9.22
N PRO A 273 -6.79 -0.86 -9.23
CA PRO A 273 -6.12 -0.46 -7.99
C PRO A 273 -6.98 0.50 -7.15
N LEU A 274 -6.93 0.35 -5.82
CA LEU A 274 -7.78 1.07 -4.85
C LEU A 274 -7.84 2.60 -5.06
N ASP A 275 -6.73 3.20 -5.45
CA ASP A 275 -6.58 4.64 -5.61
C ASP A 275 -7.30 5.21 -6.84
N PHE A 276 -7.61 4.39 -7.86
CA PHE A 276 -8.41 4.83 -9.02
C PHE A 276 -9.80 5.30 -8.58
N SER A 277 -10.49 4.48 -7.77
CA SER A 277 -11.81 4.83 -7.24
C SER A 277 -11.71 5.94 -6.18
N SER A 278 -10.67 5.90 -5.34
CA SER A 278 -10.47 6.83 -4.23
C SER A 278 -10.16 8.26 -4.69
N TYR A 279 -9.47 8.42 -5.82
CA TYR A 279 -9.11 9.71 -6.41
C TYR A 279 -9.90 10.04 -7.68
N ASN A 280 -11.04 9.38 -7.91
CA ASN A 280 -11.95 9.73 -8.98
C ASN A 280 -12.62 11.09 -8.69
N ARG A 281 -12.29 12.10 -9.50
CA ARG A 281 -12.83 13.46 -9.35
C ARG A 281 -14.34 13.53 -9.55
N ASN A 282 -14.90 12.67 -10.41
CA ASN A 282 -16.34 12.65 -10.69
C ASN A 282 -17.19 12.14 -9.51
N ASN A 283 -16.55 11.71 -8.42
CA ASN A 283 -17.22 11.37 -7.16
C ASN A 283 -17.26 12.55 -6.17
N ARG A 284 -16.64 13.70 -6.48
CA ARG A 284 -16.62 14.89 -5.62
C ARG A 284 -17.41 16.03 -6.27
N PRO A 285 -18.19 16.80 -5.49
CA PRO A 285 -18.79 18.03 -6.00
C PRO A 285 -17.69 19.05 -6.32
N LEU A 286 -17.92 19.83 -7.39
CA LEU A 286 -17.04 20.94 -7.80
C LEU A 286 -17.73 22.30 -7.51
N PRO A 287 -16.97 23.36 -7.17
CA PRO A 287 -15.52 23.35 -6.89
C PRO A 287 -15.18 22.53 -5.64
N LEU A 288 -13.95 21.98 -5.57
CA LEU A 288 -13.55 21.22 -4.39
C LEU A 288 -13.48 22.14 -3.18
N VAL A 289 -13.93 21.64 -2.03
CA VAL A 289 -13.83 22.31 -0.73
C VAL A 289 -12.89 21.54 0.17
N ASN A 290 -12.20 22.26 1.07
CA ASN A 290 -11.26 21.69 2.02
C ASN A 290 -11.99 20.81 3.04
N THR A 291 -11.64 19.53 3.09
CA THR A 291 -12.19 18.55 4.06
C THR A 291 -11.12 17.96 4.99
N GLN A 292 -9.96 18.62 5.12
CA GLN A 292 -8.85 18.13 5.94
C GLN A 292 -9.17 18.11 7.45
N GLY A 293 -8.67 17.08 8.13
CA GLY A 293 -8.52 17.07 9.58
C GLY A 293 -9.76 16.59 10.33
N HIS A 294 -10.78 17.43 10.46
CA HIS A 294 -11.95 17.15 11.29
C HIS A 294 -13.01 16.35 10.54
N ILE A 295 -13.55 15.30 11.17
CA ILE A 295 -14.68 14.52 10.62
C ILE A 295 -15.88 14.66 11.54
N SER A 296 -16.91 15.42 11.14
CA SER A 296 -18.18 15.51 11.88
C SER A 296 -18.90 14.16 11.95
N GLU A 297 -19.90 14.01 12.84
CA GLU A 297 -20.67 12.75 12.92
C GLU A 297 -21.38 12.41 11.62
N ASP A 298 -21.97 13.40 10.96
CA ASP A 298 -22.67 13.20 9.69
C ASP A 298 -21.68 12.79 8.58
N THR A 299 -20.52 13.45 8.51
CA THR A 299 -19.45 13.05 7.58
C THR A 299 -18.95 11.65 7.89
N ALA A 300 -18.77 11.29 9.16
CA ALA A 300 -18.38 9.94 9.55
C ALA A 300 -19.38 8.90 9.04
N LYS A 301 -20.68 9.09 9.31
CA LYS A 301 -21.74 8.17 8.84
C LYS A 301 -21.74 8.04 7.32
N VAL A 302 -21.55 9.15 6.59
CA VAL A 302 -21.45 9.15 5.12
C VAL A 302 -20.24 8.33 4.65
N VAL A 303 -19.05 8.54 5.23
CA VAL A 303 -17.82 7.84 4.85
C VAL A 303 -17.89 6.36 5.20
N HIS A 304 -18.39 5.99 6.39
CA HIS A 304 -18.67 4.59 6.75
C HIS A 304 -19.61 3.93 5.74
N GLY A 305 -20.67 4.63 5.32
CA GLY A 305 -21.59 4.13 4.29
C GLY A 305 -20.93 3.98 2.90
N ILE A 306 -19.98 4.85 2.55
CA ILE A 306 -19.17 4.69 1.32
C ILE A 306 -18.30 3.44 1.43
N TYR A 307 -17.63 3.23 2.55
CA TYR A 307 -16.76 2.07 2.75
C TYR A 307 -17.53 0.75 2.75
N GLU A 308 -18.68 0.70 3.44
CA GLU A 308 -19.56 -0.45 3.42
C GLU A 308 -20.02 -0.80 2.00
N ARG A 309 -20.46 0.19 1.21
CA ARG A 309 -20.85 -0.04 -0.18
C ARG A 309 -19.68 -0.53 -1.02
N ALA A 310 -18.48 0.04 -0.84
CA ALA A 310 -17.29 -0.36 -1.59
C ALA A 310 -16.85 -1.79 -1.27
N LEU A 311 -17.05 -2.27 -0.04
CA LEU A 311 -16.72 -3.64 0.37
C LEU A 311 -17.86 -4.65 0.21
N GLY A 312 -19.08 -4.17 -0.03
CA GLY A 312 -20.30 -4.95 -0.20
C GLY A 312 -20.93 -5.43 1.12
N ASN A 313 -20.27 -5.22 2.26
CA ASN A 313 -20.77 -5.63 3.57
C ASN A 313 -20.13 -4.83 4.71
N GLY A 314 -20.74 -4.88 5.89
CA GLY A 314 -20.20 -4.29 7.12
C GLY A 314 -19.14 -5.14 7.82
N GLN A 315 -18.45 -6.06 7.13
CA GLN A 315 -17.39 -6.95 7.63
C GLN A 315 -17.70 -7.92 8.79
N ALA A 316 -18.94 -7.95 9.29
CA ALA A 316 -19.38 -8.89 10.32
C ALA A 316 -19.21 -10.37 9.91
N ILE A 317 -19.21 -10.65 8.59
CA ILE A 317 -18.96 -11.97 8.01
C ILE A 317 -17.55 -12.51 8.28
N PHE A 318 -16.61 -11.63 8.62
CA PHE A 318 -15.23 -12.01 8.98
C PHE A 318 -15.09 -12.08 10.50
N SER A 319 -15.55 -11.05 11.21
CA SER A 319 -15.57 -11.02 12.67
C SER A 319 -16.53 -9.94 13.17
N PRO A 320 -17.27 -10.17 14.28
CA PRO A 320 -18.03 -9.12 14.95
C PRO A 320 -17.17 -7.90 15.37
N LEU A 321 -15.88 -8.09 15.64
CA LEU A 321 -14.98 -7.01 16.06
C LEU A 321 -14.53 -6.09 14.90
N LEU A 322 -14.76 -6.50 13.65
CA LEU A 322 -14.54 -5.66 12.47
C LEU A 322 -15.82 -4.94 12.03
N HIS A 323 -16.97 -5.31 12.60
CA HIS A 323 -18.23 -4.68 12.26
C HIS A 323 -18.35 -3.28 12.87
N ALA A 324 -18.57 -2.28 12.02
CA ALA A 324 -18.90 -0.93 12.45
C ALA A 324 -20.42 -0.83 12.74
N ASP A 325 -20.79 -0.97 14.00
CA ASP A 325 -22.14 -0.72 14.52
C ASP A 325 -22.50 0.78 14.49
N ASP A 326 -23.71 1.13 14.91
CA ASP A 326 -24.21 2.51 14.87
C ASP A 326 -23.36 3.49 15.69
N GLU A 327 -22.83 3.03 16.83
CA GLU A 327 -21.93 3.84 17.67
C GLU A 327 -20.60 4.06 16.96
N ALA A 328 -19.97 3.01 16.44
CA ALA A 328 -18.72 3.10 15.69
C ALA A 328 -18.89 3.96 14.41
N ARG A 329 -20.06 3.92 13.76
CA ARG A 329 -20.38 4.74 12.57
C ARG A 329 -20.47 6.23 12.87
N SER A 330 -20.71 6.62 14.13
CA SER A 330 -20.64 8.02 14.56
C SER A 330 -19.19 8.52 14.71
N GLN A 331 -18.21 7.61 14.80
CA GLN A 331 -16.80 7.94 15.02
C GLN A 331 -16.03 8.03 13.70
N PRO A 332 -14.93 8.82 13.63
CA PRO A 332 -14.06 8.86 12.45
C PRO A 332 -13.66 7.45 11.99
N PRO A 333 -13.90 7.10 10.70
CA PRO A 333 -13.60 5.77 10.20
C PRO A 333 -12.09 5.57 10.07
N TYR A 334 -11.65 4.34 10.32
CA TYR A 334 -10.26 3.93 10.14
C TYR A 334 -10.19 2.95 8.97
N LEU A 335 -9.29 3.23 8.05
CA LEU A 335 -9.01 2.42 6.89
C LEU A 335 -7.66 1.72 7.05
N ALA A 336 -7.61 0.48 6.62
CA ALA A 336 -6.39 -0.27 6.37
C ALA A 336 -6.49 -0.97 5.01
N VAL A 337 -5.34 -1.36 4.47
CA VAL A 337 -5.26 -2.06 3.18
C VAL A 337 -4.53 -3.37 3.42
N SER A 338 -5.17 -4.49 3.04
CA SER A 338 -4.58 -5.82 3.08
C SER A 338 -5.42 -6.81 2.27
N ASP A 339 -4.77 -7.66 1.48
CA ASP A 339 -5.45 -8.66 0.65
C ASP A 339 -5.91 -9.89 1.43
N TRP A 340 -5.14 -10.27 2.46
CA TRP A 340 -5.27 -11.58 3.11
C TRP A 340 -5.90 -11.52 4.49
N TYR A 341 -5.77 -10.37 5.17
CA TYR A 341 -6.13 -10.23 6.58
C TYR A 341 -7.55 -10.73 6.89
N CYS A 342 -8.57 -10.24 6.18
CA CYS A 342 -9.96 -10.58 6.48
C CYS A 342 -10.28 -12.07 6.27
N ASP A 343 -9.75 -12.68 5.21
CA ASP A 343 -9.99 -14.11 4.94
C ASP A 343 -9.24 -15.02 5.94
N PHE A 344 -8.07 -14.59 6.46
CA PHE A 344 -7.41 -15.27 7.58
C PHE A 344 -8.10 -15.04 8.94
N VAL A 345 -8.80 -13.92 9.12
CA VAL A 345 -9.70 -13.74 10.28
C VAL A 345 -10.87 -14.71 10.18
N ARG A 346 -11.50 -14.83 9.00
CA ARG A 346 -12.60 -15.77 8.77
C ARG A 346 -12.18 -17.23 8.99
N SER A 347 -10.97 -17.61 8.55
CA SER A 347 -10.47 -18.97 8.73
C SER A 347 -10.02 -19.29 10.17
N GLY A 348 -9.87 -18.28 11.02
CA GLY A 348 -9.42 -18.41 12.40
C GLY A 348 -7.90 -18.46 12.58
N LEU A 349 -7.11 -18.31 11.51
CA LEU A 349 -5.64 -18.19 11.64
C LEU A 349 -5.25 -16.86 12.28
N ILE A 350 -6.05 -15.81 12.06
CA ILE A 350 -6.01 -14.56 12.82
C ILE A 350 -7.20 -14.53 13.77
N THR A 351 -6.95 -14.36 15.07
CA THR A 351 -7.98 -14.13 16.08
C THR A 351 -7.88 -12.71 16.62
N LEU A 352 -9.01 -12.14 17.04
CA LEU A 352 -9.11 -10.72 17.41
C LEU A 352 -9.47 -10.52 18.89
N SER A 353 -9.04 -9.41 19.45
CA SER A 353 -9.58 -8.88 20.71
C SER A 353 -9.66 -7.36 20.66
N ASN A 354 -10.66 -6.81 21.33
CA ASN A 354 -10.78 -5.37 21.49
C ASN A 354 -9.96 -4.89 22.69
N GLY A 355 -9.21 -3.79 22.54
CA GLY A 355 -8.58 -3.08 23.65
C GLY A 355 -7.15 -2.60 23.38
N LYS A 356 -6.45 -2.27 24.46
CA LYS A 356 -5.04 -1.87 24.49
C LYS A 356 -4.27 -2.80 25.43
N VAL A 357 -3.01 -3.08 25.12
CA VAL A 357 -2.15 -3.85 26.01
C VAL A 357 -1.85 -3.04 27.28
N GLU A 358 -2.24 -3.58 28.43
CA GLU A 358 -1.98 -3.00 29.75
C GLU A 358 -0.67 -3.54 30.34
N SER A 359 -0.45 -4.85 30.23
CA SER A 359 0.79 -5.48 30.71
C SER A 359 1.08 -6.78 29.98
N LEU A 360 2.36 -7.13 29.94
CA LEU A 360 2.87 -8.43 29.50
C LEU A 360 3.66 -9.06 30.66
N LYS A 361 3.22 -10.24 31.12
CA LYS A 361 3.89 -11.00 32.18
C LYS A 361 4.11 -12.43 31.71
N GLY A 362 5.38 -12.84 31.60
CA GLY A 362 5.75 -14.13 31.01
C GLY A 362 5.30 -14.21 29.55
N ASN A 363 4.36 -15.12 29.26
CA ASN A 363 3.74 -15.29 27.95
C ASN A 363 2.25 -14.91 27.93
N THR A 364 1.80 -14.08 28.88
CA THR A 364 0.41 -13.65 29.01
C THR A 364 0.30 -12.14 28.95
N VAL A 365 -0.57 -11.65 28.08
CA VAL A 365 -0.94 -10.24 27.96
C VAL A 365 -2.27 -9.98 28.63
N VAL A 366 -2.36 -8.86 29.36
CA VAL A 366 -3.61 -8.32 29.91
C VAL A 366 -4.03 -7.12 29.08
N LEU A 367 -5.30 -7.07 28.69
CA LEU A 367 -5.89 -6.02 27.89
C LEU A 367 -6.74 -5.07 28.74
N SER A 368 -6.79 -3.80 28.32
CA SER A 368 -7.63 -2.75 28.89
C SER A 368 -8.54 -2.15 27.80
N PRO A 369 -9.78 -1.76 28.14
CA PRO A 369 -10.47 -2.01 29.41
C PRO A 369 -10.86 -3.50 29.58
N GLY A 370 -11.21 -3.92 30.80
CA GLY A 370 -11.83 -5.22 31.06
C GLY A 370 -10.91 -6.37 31.49
N SER A 371 -9.58 -6.16 31.56
CA SER A 371 -8.59 -7.12 32.07
C SER A 371 -8.64 -8.51 31.41
N ALA A 372 -9.10 -8.57 30.16
CA ALA A 372 -9.11 -9.79 29.36
C ALA A 372 -7.66 -10.28 29.16
N LYS A 373 -7.46 -11.60 29.17
CA LYS A 373 -6.12 -12.21 29.06
C LYS A 373 -5.94 -12.91 27.73
N VAL A 374 -4.83 -12.64 27.06
CA VAL A 374 -4.33 -13.42 25.93
C VAL A 374 -3.13 -14.22 26.40
N VAL A 375 -3.29 -15.54 26.47
CA VAL A 375 -2.25 -16.49 26.93
C VAL A 375 -1.53 -17.15 25.76
N ASP A 376 -0.43 -17.82 26.07
CA ASP A 376 0.41 -18.57 25.12
C ASP A 376 1.02 -17.72 24.01
N ILE A 377 1.48 -16.52 24.36
CA ILE A 377 2.19 -15.66 23.43
C ILE A 377 3.59 -16.21 23.16
N ALA A 378 3.92 -16.38 21.88
CA ALA A 378 5.21 -16.83 21.38
C ALA A 378 6.14 -15.66 21.01
N ALA A 379 5.57 -14.59 20.46
CA ALA A 379 6.26 -13.36 20.08
C ALA A 379 5.27 -12.18 20.06
N VAL A 380 5.77 -10.96 20.16
CA VAL A 380 4.98 -9.73 20.01
C VAL A 380 5.53 -8.89 18.87
N VAL A 381 4.65 -8.49 17.95
CA VAL A 381 4.93 -7.53 16.89
C VAL A 381 4.11 -6.26 17.16
N VAL A 382 4.82 -5.18 17.47
CA VAL A 382 4.24 -3.89 17.82
C VAL A 382 4.13 -3.03 16.59
N ALA A 383 2.91 -2.64 16.22
CA ALA A 383 2.59 -1.81 15.06
C ALA A 383 1.93 -0.49 15.50
N THR A 384 2.53 0.18 16.48
CA THR A 384 1.99 1.41 17.09
C THR A 384 2.54 2.71 16.50
N GLY A 385 3.13 2.63 15.31
CA GLY A 385 3.59 3.80 14.56
C GLY A 385 4.94 4.34 15.01
N PHE A 386 5.22 5.58 14.62
CA PHE A 386 6.53 6.22 14.81
C PHE A 386 6.35 7.61 15.44
N ASP A 387 7.31 7.99 16.27
CA ASP A 387 7.47 9.35 16.77
C ASP A 387 8.28 10.16 15.74
N PRO A 388 7.69 11.22 15.15
CA PRO A 388 8.38 12.07 14.20
C PRO A 388 9.33 13.08 14.85
N SER A 389 9.27 13.28 16.18
CA SER A 389 10.05 14.31 16.88
C SER A 389 11.57 14.18 16.65
N PRO A 390 12.17 12.96 16.68
CA PRO A 390 13.60 12.78 16.41
C PRO A 390 14.05 13.22 15.02
N CYS A 391 13.12 13.35 14.06
CA CYS A 391 13.42 13.92 12.75
C CYS A 391 13.65 15.43 12.78
N LEU A 392 13.43 16.09 13.93
CA LEU A 392 13.57 17.54 14.12
C LEU A 392 14.63 17.90 15.19
N ASP A 393 15.26 16.92 15.85
CA ASP A 393 16.15 17.13 17.00
C ASP A 393 17.39 18.00 16.69
N PHE A 394 17.73 18.16 15.41
CA PHE A 394 18.81 19.04 14.98
C PHE A 394 18.42 20.54 15.03
N LEU A 395 17.13 20.86 15.12
CA LEU A 395 16.66 22.24 15.27
C LEU A 395 16.75 22.66 16.75
N PRO A 396 17.16 23.90 17.04
CA PRO A 396 17.24 24.38 18.41
C PRO A 396 15.85 24.55 19.02
N GLU A 397 15.75 24.40 20.34
CA GLU A 397 14.50 24.51 21.10
C GLU A 397 13.72 25.80 20.80
N ALA A 398 14.42 26.93 20.63
CA ALA A 398 13.80 28.20 20.27
C ALA A 398 13.10 28.16 18.90
N THR A 399 13.66 27.45 17.92
CA THR A 399 13.03 27.23 16.61
C THR A 399 11.86 26.26 16.73
N LEU A 400 12.05 25.13 17.41
CA LEU A 400 10.99 24.14 17.66
C LEU A 400 9.77 24.77 18.33
N LYS A 401 9.98 25.66 19.31
CA LYS A 401 8.91 26.41 19.97
C LYS A 401 8.13 27.30 18.99
N ARG A 402 8.81 27.97 18.04
CA ARG A 402 8.14 28.77 16.99
C ARG A 402 7.35 27.91 16.03
N LEU A 403 7.84 26.71 15.71
CA LEU A 403 7.12 25.72 14.90
C LEU A 403 5.96 25.03 15.66
N HIS A 404 5.69 25.47 16.89
CA HIS A 404 4.75 24.82 17.80
C HIS A 404 5.01 23.32 17.94
N HIS A 405 6.27 22.90 17.99
CA HIS A 405 6.61 21.48 18.12
C HIS A 405 5.96 20.86 19.36
N SER A 406 5.34 19.69 19.18
CA SER A 406 4.58 19.01 20.24
C SER A 406 4.75 17.48 20.13
N PRO A 407 5.67 16.88 20.90
CA PRO A 407 5.84 15.42 20.96
C PRO A 407 4.59 14.65 21.41
N GLN A 408 3.67 15.31 22.12
CA GLN A 408 2.39 14.73 22.57
C GLN A 408 1.40 14.49 21.42
N HIS A 409 1.60 15.17 20.29
CA HIS A 409 0.73 15.10 19.11
C HIS A 409 1.52 14.56 17.92
N PRO A 410 1.90 13.27 17.94
CA PRO A 410 2.74 12.69 16.90
C PRO A 410 2.09 12.82 15.52
N GLU A 411 0.74 12.84 15.44
CA GLU A 411 -0.03 13.04 14.22
C GLU A 411 0.20 14.39 13.53
N GLN A 412 0.48 15.43 14.33
CA GLN A 412 0.67 16.82 13.89
C GLN A 412 1.78 17.48 14.71
N PRO A 413 3.04 17.02 14.54
CA PRO A 413 4.13 17.33 15.45
C PRO A 413 4.56 18.79 15.39
N VAL A 414 4.35 19.47 14.26
CA VAL A 414 4.61 20.91 14.06
C VAL A 414 3.40 21.56 13.39
N ALA A 415 3.22 22.85 13.58
CA ALA A 415 2.22 23.63 12.86
C ALA A 415 2.94 24.49 11.82
N LEU A 416 2.58 24.34 10.55
CA LEU A 416 3.24 24.99 9.43
C LEU A 416 2.19 25.68 8.56
N ALA A 417 2.56 26.84 8.04
CA ALA A 417 1.78 27.60 7.08
C ALA A 417 1.76 26.91 5.72
N PHE A 418 0.78 27.29 4.91
CA PHE A 418 0.57 26.91 3.53
C PHE A 418 0.73 25.41 3.32
N HIS A 419 -0.15 24.66 4.00
CA HIS A 419 -0.27 23.20 3.91
C HIS A 419 1.04 22.44 4.15
N GLY A 420 1.75 22.80 5.21
CA GLY A 420 2.90 22.01 5.67
C GLY A 420 4.25 22.42 5.08
N THR A 421 4.39 23.65 4.57
CA THR A 421 5.57 24.05 3.77
C THR A 421 6.56 24.96 4.50
N TYR A 422 6.10 25.94 5.28
CA TYR A 422 6.99 26.91 5.94
C TYR A 422 6.39 27.47 7.23
N HIS A 423 7.12 28.32 7.95
CA HIS A 423 6.59 29.07 9.08
C HIS A 423 6.95 30.56 8.97
N PRO A 424 5.99 31.50 9.10
CA PRO A 424 6.26 32.93 8.91
C PRO A 424 7.28 33.51 9.91
N ASP A 425 7.31 32.98 11.14
CA ASP A 425 8.25 33.44 12.19
C ASP A 425 9.66 32.81 12.10
N VAL A 426 9.90 31.95 11.12
CA VAL A 426 11.21 31.31 10.91
C VAL A 426 11.62 31.47 9.45
N SER A 427 12.38 32.53 9.17
CA SER A 427 12.80 32.85 7.81
C SER A 427 13.73 31.78 7.24
N ASN A 428 13.64 31.56 5.93
CA ASN A 428 14.49 30.62 5.17
C ASN A 428 14.47 29.17 5.69
N LEU A 429 13.40 28.75 6.36
CA LEU A 429 13.12 27.36 6.72
C LEU A 429 11.93 26.84 5.92
N GLY A 430 12.09 25.69 5.29
CA GLY A 430 11.03 25.02 4.52
C GLY A 430 10.93 23.55 4.90
N PHE A 431 9.79 22.95 4.59
CA PHE A 431 9.45 21.55 4.82
C PHE A 431 8.86 20.96 3.56
N VAL A 432 9.29 19.75 3.22
CA VAL A 432 8.74 18.96 2.11
C VAL A 432 8.52 17.53 2.61
N GLY A 433 7.31 17.01 2.46
CA GLY A 433 6.98 15.63 2.81
C GLY A 433 6.92 15.32 4.32
N PHE A 434 6.91 16.34 5.19
CA PHE A 434 6.82 16.16 6.64
C PHE A 434 5.37 16.08 7.13
N TYR A 435 4.65 15.05 6.68
CA TYR A 435 3.25 14.79 7.05
C TYR A 435 2.93 13.29 6.97
N ARG A 436 1.76 12.90 7.49
CA ARG A 436 1.29 11.52 7.55
C ARG A 436 0.31 11.18 6.42
N SER A 437 0.82 10.91 5.21
CA SER A 437 0.03 10.40 4.05
C SER A 437 0.96 10.04 2.87
N PRO A 438 0.54 9.20 1.92
CA PRO A 438 1.37 8.82 0.76
C PRO A 438 1.25 9.80 -0.43
N TYR A 439 1.30 11.12 -0.20
CA TYR A 439 0.95 12.13 -1.22
C TYR A 439 2.16 12.66 -2.02
N TRP A 440 2.71 11.84 -2.92
CA TRP A 440 3.85 12.24 -3.78
C TRP A 440 3.60 13.53 -4.58
N GLY A 441 2.40 13.71 -5.12
CA GLY A 441 2.01 14.95 -5.79
C GLY A 441 2.07 16.17 -4.86
N VAL A 442 1.57 16.06 -3.63
CA VAL A 442 1.61 17.16 -2.64
C VAL A 442 3.06 17.48 -2.28
N MET A 443 3.90 16.46 -2.09
CA MET A 443 5.33 16.65 -1.84
C MET A 443 6.02 17.44 -2.96
N GLN A 444 5.74 17.12 -4.23
CA GLN A 444 6.25 17.87 -5.37
C GLN A 444 5.71 19.31 -5.40
N MET A 445 4.43 19.50 -5.05
CA MET A 445 3.82 20.83 -4.97
C MET A 445 4.41 21.70 -3.84
N GLN A 446 4.71 21.11 -2.68
CA GLN A 446 5.42 21.78 -1.59
C GLN A 446 6.81 22.25 -2.04
N ALA A 447 7.54 21.41 -2.77
CA ALA A 447 8.84 21.80 -3.35
C ALA A 447 8.72 22.95 -4.35
N ARG A 448 7.70 22.92 -5.23
CA ARG A 448 7.46 23.99 -6.23
C ARG A 448 7.09 25.31 -5.57
N PHE A 449 6.26 25.24 -4.53
CA PHE A 449 5.96 26.39 -3.69
C PHE A 449 7.23 27.02 -3.11
N LEU A 450 8.10 26.23 -2.48
CA LEU A 450 9.34 26.76 -1.88
C LEU A 450 10.28 27.35 -2.95
N ALA A 451 10.37 26.72 -4.12
CA ALA A 451 11.19 27.24 -5.22
C ALA A 451 10.72 28.62 -5.69
N GLU A 452 9.41 28.83 -5.89
CA GLU A 452 8.86 30.14 -6.24
C GLU A 452 9.01 31.14 -5.08
N PHE A 453 8.66 30.70 -3.87
CA PHE A 453 8.66 31.54 -2.67
C PHE A 453 10.06 32.06 -2.29
N TRP A 454 11.10 31.26 -2.47
CA TRP A 454 12.48 31.65 -2.14
C TRP A 454 13.22 32.34 -3.29
N SER A 455 12.91 32.03 -4.55
CA SER A 455 13.64 32.62 -5.68
C SER A 455 13.15 34.03 -6.05
N LYS A 456 11.89 34.37 -5.74
CA LYS A 456 11.26 35.65 -6.11
C LYS A 456 10.43 36.23 -4.96
N PRO A 457 11.00 36.47 -3.76
CA PRO A 457 10.22 36.92 -2.60
C PRO A 457 9.48 38.25 -2.85
N ASP A 458 10.01 39.12 -3.69
CA ASP A 458 9.42 40.44 -4.01
C ASP A 458 8.52 40.43 -5.26
N ALA A 459 8.37 39.28 -5.92
CA ALA A 459 7.65 39.15 -7.20
C ALA A 459 6.85 37.83 -7.26
N LEU A 460 6.21 37.47 -6.15
CA LEU A 460 5.33 36.30 -6.10
C LEU A 460 4.12 36.48 -7.02
N PRO A 461 3.63 35.39 -7.66
CA PRO A 461 2.41 35.44 -8.46
C PRO A 461 1.21 35.95 -7.64
N GLU A 462 0.35 36.74 -8.28
CA GLU A 462 -0.88 37.28 -7.65
C GLU A 462 -1.77 36.18 -7.03
N PRO A 463 -2.03 35.03 -7.69
CA PRO A 463 -2.80 33.94 -7.06
C PRO A 463 -2.16 33.45 -5.77
N LEU A 464 -0.83 33.32 -5.74
CA LEU A 464 -0.11 32.88 -4.54
C LEU A 464 -0.24 33.90 -3.41
N LEU A 465 -0.06 35.19 -3.69
CA LEU A 465 -0.23 36.26 -2.69
C LEU A 465 -1.62 36.21 -2.05
N GLN A 466 -2.68 36.05 -2.86
CA GLN A 466 -4.05 35.95 -2.37
C GLN A 466 -4.25 34.74 -1.43
N LYS A 467 -3.77 33.56 -1.82
CA LYS A 467 -3.88 32.37 -0.97
C LYS A 467 -3.07 32.51 0.32
N LEU A 468 -1.88 33.11 0.28
CA LEU A 468 -1.08 33.40 1.48
C LEU A 468 -1.81 34.33 2.47
N THR A 469 -2.59 35.31 2.00
CA THR A 469 -3.36 36.19 2.91
C THR A 469 -4.51 35.48 3.62
N THR A 470 -4.99 34.36 3.07
CA THR A 470 -6.14 33.61 3.58
C THR A 470 -5.75 32.27 4.19
N ASP A 471 -4.45 31.94 4.23
CA ASP A 471 -3.96 30.69 4.80
C ASP A 471 -4.24 30.63 6.31
N ASP A 472 -4.88 29.54 6.72
CA ASP A 472 -5.22 29.23 8.10
C ASP A 472 -4.52 27.95 8.61
N SER A 473 -3.53 27.44 7.85
CA SER A 473 -2.96 26.10 8.07
C SER A 473 -2.38 25.91 9.48
N ILE A 474 -1.75 26.95 10.05
CA ILE A 474 -1.22 26.90 11.43
C ILE A 474 -2.36 26.79 12.43
N GLN A 475 -3.34 27.69 12.35
CA GLN A 475 -4.50 27.74 13.27
C GLN A 475 -5.30 26.44 13.20
N ARG A 476 -5.54 25.93 11.98
CA ARG A 476 -6.20 24.65 11.75
C ARG A 476 -5.42 23.49 12.37
N THR A 477 -4.10 23.43 12.17
CA THR A 477 -3.27 22.37 12.77
C THR A 477 -3.33 22.42 14.31
N LEU A 478 -3.22 23.62 14.90
CA LEU A 478 -3.30 23.78 16.35
C LEU A 478 -4.69 23.43 16.90
N GLY A 479 -5.76 23.79 16.20
CA GLY A 479 -7.13 23.46 16.59
C GLY A 479 -7.47 21.97 16.51
N LEU A 480 -6.75 21.20 15.71
CA LEU A 480 -6.97 19.76 15.50
C LEU A 480 -6.27 18.84 16.50
N ARG A 481 -5.24 19.32 17.22
CA ARG A 481 -4.37 18.48 18.07
C ARG A 481 -5.11 17.72 19.17
N ASP A 482 -6.08 18.38 19.80
CA ASP A 482 -6.91 17.80 20.87
C ASP A 482 -8.34 17.49 20.40
N ASP A 483 -8.57 17.52 19.08
CA ASP A 483 -9.89 17.24 18.51
C ASP A 483 -10.21 15.74 18.66
N PRO A 484 -11.26 15.36 19.41
CA PRO A 484 -11.63 13.94 19.57
C PRO A 484 -12.10 13.30 18.26
N ARG A 485 -12.36 14.11 17.23
CA ARG A 485 -12.84 13.70 15.92
C ARG A 485 -11.80 13.90 14.81
N LEU A 486 -10.53 14.05 15.18
CA LEU A 486 -9.40 14.03 14.24
C LEU A 486 -9.45 12.79 13.35
N SER A 487 -9.32 12.99 12.04
CA SER A 487 -9.24 11.93 11.06
C SER A 487 -7.98 11.09 11.24
N GLN A 488 -8.00 9.86 10.72
CA GLN A 488 -6.81 9.00 10.70
C GLN A 488 -5.63 9.67 9.96
N PHE A 489 -5.91 10.49 8.95
CA PHE A 489 -4.93 11.24 8.16
C PHE A 489 -5.27 12.73 8.19
N PRO A 490 -4.70 13.52 9.12
CA PRO A 490 -5.13 14.92 9.33
C PRO A 490 -5.00 15.84 8.12
N MET A 491 -4.07 15.55 7.20
CA MET A 491 -3.92 16.28 5.94
C MET A 491 -4.86 15.79 4.82
N GLY A 492 -5.68 14.75 5.07
CA GLY A 492 -6.21 13.75 4.13
C GLY A 492 -7.14 14.16 2.97
N ASP A 493 -6.98 15.34 2.35
CA ASP A 493 -7.74 15.78 1.18
C ASP A 493 -6.83 16.02 -0.03
N TYR A 494 -6.27 14.93 -0.57
CA TYR A 494 -5.34 14.97 -1.70
C TYR A 494 -5.87 15.77 -2.91
N PRO A 495 -7.11 15.56 -3.41
CA PRO A 495 -7.59 16.31 -4.57
C PRO A 495 -7.67 17.82 -4.34
N TRP A 496 -8.13 18.25 -3.16
CA TRP A 496 -8.21 19.66 -2.83
C TRP A 496 -6.82 20.27 -2.69
N LEU A 497 -5.89 19.59 -2.02
CA LEU A 497 -4.50 20.05 -1.88
C LEU A 497 -3.81 20.23 -3.24
N MET A 498 -3.95 19.27 -4.15
CA MET A 498 -3.39 19.38 -5.50
C MET A 498 -3.98 20.56 -6.27
N GLN A 499 -5.29 20.83 -6.15
CA GLN A 499 -5.92 22.01 -6.74
C GLN A 499 -5.39 23.30 -6.11
N GLU A 500 -5.34 23.38 -4.79
CA GLU A 500 -4.95 24.58 -4.04
C GLU A 500 -3.52 25.00 -4.39
N PHE A 501 -2.58 24.05 -4.40
CA PHE A 501 -1.22 24.31 -4.84
C PHE A 501 -1.15 24.70 -6.32
N ALA A 502 -1.85 23.99 -7.21
CA ALA A 502 -1.81 24.27 -8.64
C ALA A 502 -2.35 25.68 -8.96
N GLU A 503 -3.47 26.09 -8.34
CA GLU A 503 -4.01 27.44 -8.48
C GLU A 503 -3.03 28.50 -7.97
N SER A 504 -2.44 28.28 -6.80
CA SER A 504 -1.47 29.24 -6.23
C SER A 504 -0.23 29.41 -7.12
N LEU A 505 0.23 28.33 -7.75
CA LEU A 505 1.42 28.31 -8.60
C LEU A 505 1.10 28.56 -10.09
N SER A 506 -0.17 28.83 -10.43
CA SER A 506 -0.63 29.00 -11.81
C SER A 506 -0.24 27.81 -12.72
N ILE A 507 -0.29 26.60 -12.16
CA ILE A 507 -0.03 25.35 -12.87
C ILE A 507 -1.36 24.88 -13.48
N GLU A 508 -1.39 24.81 -14.80
CA GLU A 508 -2.54 24.29 -15.52
C GLU A 508 -2.57 22.75 -15.43
N ARG A 509 -3.75 22.22 -15.11
CA ARG A 509 -3.97 20.78 -15.03
C ARG A 509 -4.32 20.21 -16.41
N ILE A 510 -3.63 19.16 -16.81
CA ILE A 510 -3.98 18.38 -18.01
C ILE A 510 -5.36 17.72 -17.82
N THR A 511 -6.23 17.94 -18.80
CA THR A 511 -7.52 17.26 -18.92
C THR A 511 -7.45 16.24 -20.06
N PRO A 512 -7.15 14.94 -19.78
CA PRO A 512 -7.24 13.86 -20.76
C PRO A 512 -8.60 13.77 -21.44
N SER A 513 -8.60 13.27 -22.69
CA SER A 513 -9.83 12.79 -23.33
C SER A 513 -10.25 11.48 -22.68
N LEU A 514 -11.53 11.41 -22.29
CA LEU A 514 -12.16 10.23 -21.71
C LEU A 514 -13.28 9.71 -22.60
N ASP A 515 -13.30 10.06 -23.90
CA ASP A 515 -14.42 9.78 -24.81
C ASP A 515 -14.66 8.28 -25.02
N LYS A 516 -13.64 7.45 -24.81
CA LYS A 516 -13.71 5.98 -24.88
C LYS A 516 -13.90 5.32 -23.52
N ALA A 517 -13.86 6.08 -22.42
CA ALA A 517 -13.98 5.54 -21.08
C ALA A 517 -15.44 5.20 -20.75
N PRO A 518 -15.75 3.98 -20.31
CA PRO A 518 -17.09 3.64 -19.86
C PRO A 518 -17.54 4.53 -18.70
N GLY A 519 -18.81 4.96 -18.73
CA GLY A 519 -19.43 5.66 -17.60
C GLY A 519 -19.79 4.70 -16.47
N LEU A 520 -19.68 5.16 -15.23
CA LEU A 520 -20.03 4.39 -14.03
C LEU A 520 -21.55 4.42 -13.78
N SER A 521 -22.11 3.33 -13.27
CA SER A 521 -23.56 3.15 -13.12
C SER A 521 -24.25 4.15 -12.18
N HIS A 522 -23.52 4.71 -11.20
CA HIS A 522 -24.10 5.61 -10.20
C HIS A 522 -24.22 7.07 -10.64
N ASN A 523 -23.44 7.50 -11.64
CA ASN A 523 -23.42 8.91 -12.08
C ASN A 523 -23.31 9.09 -13.61
N CYS A 524 -23.20 8.01 -14.38
CA CYS A 524 -22.98 8.03 -15.83
C CYS A 524 -21.74 8.83 -16.28
N GLN A 525 -20.75 8.99 -15.40
CA GLN A 525 -19.49 9.68 -15.68
C GLN A 525 -18.33 8.67 -15.74
N PRO A 526 -17.29 8.92 -16.57
CA PRO A 526 -16.11 8.07 -16.59
C PRO A 526 -15.32 8.18 -15.27
N LEU A 527 -14.37 7.27 -15.08
CA LEU A 527 -13.41 7.36 -13.98
C LEU A 527 -12.36 8.43 -14.33
N ASP A 528 -12.47 9.61 -13.72
CA ASP A 528 -11.53 10.74 -13.90
C ASP A 528 -10.52 10.78 -12.76
N MET A 529 -9.54 9.86 -12.80
CA MET A 529 -8.52 9.73 -11.75
C MET A 529 -7.62 10.96 -11.68
N LEU A 530 -7.34 11.43 -10.46
CA LEU A 530 -6.35 12.46 -10.21
C LEU A 530 -4.97 11.87 -9.89
N THR A 531 -3.98 12.22 -10.70
CA THR A 531 -2.59 11.78 -10.55
C THR A 531 -1.63 12.97 -10.56
N PRO A 532 -0.41 12.86 -10.00
CA PRO A 532 0.62 13.90 -10.08
C PRO A 532 0.93 14.33 -11.52
N ALA A 533 0.97 13.38 -12.46
CA ALA A 533 1.27 13.60 -13.88
C ALA A 533 0.31 14.58 -14.58
N ARG A 534 -0.88 14.83 -14.04
CA ARG A 534 -1.80 15.85 -14.57
C ARG A 534 -1.34 17.28 -14.30
N TYR A 535 -0.26 17.49 -13.55
CA TYR A 535 0.22 18.81 -13.16
C TYR A 535 1.70 19.00 -13.53
N PRO A 536 2.07 18.97 -14.82
CA PRO A 536 3.43 19.32 -15.23
C PRO A 536 3.73 20.79 -14.88
N SER A 537 4.95 21.09 -14.47
CA SER A 537 5.37 22.49 -14.27
C SER A 537 5.46 23.21 -15.62
N PRO A 538 5.06 24.49 -15.71
CA PRO A 538 5.32 25.30 -16.90
C PRO A 538 6.80 25.31 -17.31
N THR A 539 7.69 25.23 -16.32
CA THR A 539 9.16 25.25 -16.49
C THR A 539 9.78 23.88 -16.75
N ASP A 540 9.01 22.79 -16.80
CA ASP A 540 9.55 21.47 -17.13
C ASP A 540 10.05 21.42 -18.58
N ASP A 541 11.11 20.62 -18.80
CA ASP A 541 11.70 20.38 -20.11
C ASP A 541 10.78 19.51 -21.02
N GLY A 542 11.20 19.30 -22.27
CA GLY A 542 10.42 18.54 -23.25
C GLY A 542 10.16 17.11 -22.82
N GLN A 543 11.19 16.40 -22.37
CA GLN A 543 11.07 15.00 -21.95
C GLN A 543 10.19 14.87 -20.71
N ALA A 544 10.29 15.78 -19.74
CA ALA A 544 9.43 15.80 -18.55
C ALA A 544 7.96 15.99 -18.91
N LYS A 545 7.65 16.80 -19.93
CA LYS A 545 6.29 16.99 -20.44
C LYS A 545 5.78 15.78 -21.22
N GLU A 546 6.65 15.10 -21.96
CA GLU A 546 6.34 13.83 -22.64
C GLU A 546 6.04 12.73 -21.62
N ASP A 547 6.90 12.54 -20.61
CA ASP A 547 6.71 11.57 -19.53
C ASP A 547 5.40 11.83 -18.75
N ALA A 548 5.05 13.11 -18.53
CA ALA A 548 3.78 13.49 -17.93
C ALA A 548 2.58 13.07 -18.80
N ALA A 549 2.63 13.36 -20.10
CA ALA A 549 1.58 13.02 -21.04
C ALA A 549 1.40 11.50 -21.20
N GLU A 550 2.52 10.76 -21.26
CA GLU A 550 2.55 9.30 -21.26
C GLU A 550 1.89 8.73 -20.00
N SER A 551 2.29 9.21 -18.82
CA SER A 551 1.73 8.75 -17.54
C SER A 551 0.23 9.04 -17.43
N VAL A 552 -0.23 10.19 -17.95
CA VAL A 552 -1.66 10.53 -18.02
C VAL A 552 -2.40 9.59 -18.97
N GLN A 553 -1.82 9.27 -20.13
CA GLN A 553 -2.42 8.34 -21.09
C GLN A 553 -2.47 6.92 -20.53
N ASP A 554 -1.41 6.43 -19.88
CA ASP A 554 -1.38 5.11 -19.21
C ASP A 554 -2.48 5.02 -18.14
N THR A 555 -2.68 6.08 -17.35
CA THR A 555 -3.81 6.13 -16.37
C THR A 555 -5.17 5.95 -17.05
N VAL A 556 -5.39 6.58 -18.21
CA VAL A 556 -6.63 6.47 -18.98
C VAL A 556 -6.78 5.06 -19.56
N ASP A 557 -5.72 4.51 -20.15
CA ASP A 557 -5.73 3.20 -20.79
C ASP A 557 -5.98 2.09 -19.77
N VAL A 558 -5.34 2.16 -18.59
CA VAL A 558 -5.60 1.24 -17.47
C VAL A 558 -7.03 1.37 -16.96
N SER A 559 -7.57 2.59 -16.86
CA SER A 559 -8.98 2.82 -16.47
C SER A 559 -9.94 2.16 -17.46
N ILE A 560 -9.70 2.33 -18.77
CA ILE A 560 -10.51 1.73 -19.83
C ILE A 560 -10.39 0.21 -19.78
N ALA A 561 -9.18 -0.35 -19.68
CA ALA A 561 -8.96 -1.78 -19.62
C ALA A 561 -9.64 -2.40 -18.39
N GLY A 562 -9.38 -1.90 -17.19
CA GLY A 562 -10.00 -2.41 -15.97
C GLY A 562 -11.54 -2.30 -15.95
N LEU A 563 -12.10 -1.32 -16.66
CA LEU A 563 -13.54 -1.18 -16.81
C LEU A 563 -14.12 -2.00 -17.96
N ALA A 564 -13.45 -2.17 -19.10
CA ALA A 564 -14.08 -2.72 -20.31
C ALA A 564 -13.70 -4.19 -20.59
N THR A 565 -12.60 -4.67 -20.01
CA THR A 565 -12.08 -6.02 -20.24
C THR A 565 -11.96 -6.80 -18.93
N PRO A 566 -11.67 -8.11 -18.97
CA PRO A 566 -11.45 -8.92 -17.76
C PRO A 566 -10.14 -8.61 -17.01
N THR A 567 -9.53 -7.44 -17.23
CA THR A 567 -8.26 -7.06 -16.60
C THR A 567 -8.42 -6.98 -15.09
N PHE A 568 -7.46 -7.55 -14.36
CA PHE A 568 -7.42 -7.71 -12.90
C PHE A 568 -8.47 -8.66 -12.32
N VAL A 569 -9.31 -9.29 -13.13
CA VAL A 569 -10.31 -10.27 -12.64
C VAL A 569 -9.62 -11.52 -12.09
N SER A 570 -8.56 -12.01 -12.76
CA SER A 570 -7.75 -13.13 -12.25
C SER A 570 -7.18 -12.83 -10.86
N ARG A 571 -6.61 -11.63 -10.67
CA ARG A 571 -6.12 -11.15 -9.35
C ARG A 571 -7.22 -11.16 -8.29
N ALA A 572 -8.39 -10.60 -8.62
CA ALA A 572 -9.51 -10.47 -7.69
C ALA A 572 -10.12 -11.82 -7.30
N VAL A 573 -10.24 -12.73 -8.26
CA VAL A 573 -10.66 -14.13 -8.02
C VAL A 573 -9.63 -14.82 -7.13
N PHE A 574 -8.34 -14.81 -7.51
CA PHE A 574 -7.29 -15.45 -6.72
C PHE A 574 -7.27 -14.95 -5.28
N ARG A 575 -7.34 -13.64 -5.05
CA ARG A 575 -7.44 -13.05 -3.70
C ARG A 575 -8.62 -13.62 -2.91
N SER A 576 -9.80 -13.68 -3.55
CA SER A 576 -11.05 -14.03 -2.88
C SER A 576 -11.21 -15.52 -2.59
N LEU A 577 -10.43 -16.40 -3.22
CA LEU A 577 -10.55 -17.85 -3.06
C LEU A 577 -10.10 -18.36 -1.69
N LEU A 578 -9.20 -17.66 -0.99
CA LEU A 578 -8.63 -18.06 0.30
C LEU A 578 -9.71 -18.54 1.30
N GLY A 579 -9.46 -19.70 1.90
CA GLY A 579 -10.28 -20.26 2.96
C GLY A 579 -11.09 -21.49 2.53
N THR A 580 -12.16 -21.77 3.28
CA THR A 580 -13.01 -22.96 3.08
C THR A 580 -14.33 -22.57 2.43
N TRP A 581 -14.75 -23.36 1.45
CA TRP A 581 -15.97 -23.23 0.69
C TRP A 581 -16.84 -24.47 0.87
N LYS A 582 -18.16 -24.28 0.93
CA LYS A 582 -19.11 -25.38 0.79
C LYS A 582 -19.14 -25.79 -0.68
N LEU A 583 -18.93 -27.06 -0.97
CA LEU A 583 -18.91 -27.63 -2.32
C LEU A 583 -20.04 -28.64 -2.47
N GLU A 584 -20.94 -28.36 -3.42
CA GLU A 584 -21.95 -29.30 -3.90
C GLU A 584 -21.68 -29.60 -5.37
N ARG A 585 -21.71 -30.87 -5.78
CA ARG A 585 -21.36 -31.24 -7.15
C ARG A 585 -22.13 -32.44 -7.65
N ASP A 586 -22.77 -32.28 -8.80
CA ASP A 586 -23.44 -33.35 -9.51
C ASP A 586 -22.53 -33.95 -10.58
N LEU A 587 -22.53 -35.27 -10.69
CA LEU A 587 -21.86 -36.01 -11.76
C LEU A 587 -22.91 -36.81 -12.51
N THR A 588 -23.06 -36.53 -13.80
CA THR A 588 -23.94 -37.26 -14.71
C THR A 588 -23.10 -37.99 -15.75
N SER A 589 -23.02 -39.31 -15.69
CA SER A 589 -22.37 -40.11 -16.73
C SER A 589 -23.37 -40.60 -17.76
N ARG A 590 -22.96 -40.58 -19.03
CA ARG A 590 -23.69 -41.20 -20.15
C ARG A 590 -23.27 -42.65 -20.40
N LEU A 591 -22.24 -43.13 -19.70
CA LEU A 591 -21.76 -44.51 -19.79
C LEU A 591 -22.38 -45.37 -18.68
N PRO A 592 -23.02 -46.51 -19.00
CA PRO A 592 -23.62 -47.39 -17.98
C PRO A 592 -22.63 -47.94 -16.94
N SER A 593 -21.34 -47.94 -17.24
CA SER A 593 -20.26 -48.43 -16.38
C SER A 593 -19.79 -47.43 -15.32
N HIS A 594 -20.21 -46.17 -15.40
CA HIS A 594 -19.80 -45.12 -14.47
C HIS A 594 -21.04 -44.56 -13.76
N PRO A 595 -21.11 -44.62 -12.43
CA PRO A 595 -22.30 -44.20 -11.71
C PRO A 595 -22.43 -42.66 -11.72
N SER A 596 -23.63 -42.17 -12.04
CA SER A 596 -24.05 -40.82 -11.69
C SER A 596 -24.27 -40.68 -10.18
N GLY A 597 -24.18 -39.45 -9.68
CA GLY A 597 -24.38 -39.18 -8.27
C GLY A 597 -24.05 -37.75 -7.86
N HIS A 598 -24.07 -37.53 -6.55
CA HIS A 598 -23.91 -36.22 -5.92
C HIS A 598 -22.79 -36.25 -4.88
N PHE A 599 -21.88 -35.28 -4.99
CA PHE A 599 -20.86 -34.98 -3.98
C PHE A 599 -21.32 -33.81 -3.11
N SER A 600 -21.22 -33.98 -1.80
CA SER A 600 -21.39 -32.91 -0.83
C SER A 600 -20.21 -32.85 0.12
N GLY A 601 -19.61 -31.67 0.29
CA GLY A 601 -18.42 -31.51 1.12
C GLY A 601 -17.87 -30.10 1.14
N THR A 602 -16.55 -30.01 1.27
CA THR A 602 -15.82 -28.75 1.34
C THR A 602 -14.68 -28.70 0.33
N ALA A 603 -14.33 -27.48 -0.06
CA ALA A 603 -13.14 -27.17 -0.82
C ALA A 603 -12.33 -26.10 -0.10
N GLN A 604 -11.03 -26.34 0.10
CA GLN A 604 -10.14 -25.45 0.83
C GLN A 604 -9.07 -24.90 -0.11
N PHE A 605 -8.85 -23.59 -0.08
CA PHE A 605 -7.76 -22.91 -0.76
C PHE A 605 -6.76 -22.44 0.30
N LEU A 606 -5.63 -23.14 0.39
CA LEU A 606 -4.62 -22.94 1.42
C LEU A 606 -3.42 -22.21 0.82
N LEU A 607 -3.24 -20.94 1.19
CA LEU A 607 -2.26 -20.03 0.59
C LEU A 607 -0.83 -20.46 0.91
N ARG A 608 0.06 -20.43 -0.07
CA ARG A 608 1.51 -20.62 0.10
C ARG A 608 2.31 -19.93 -1.00
N GLU A 609 3.60 -19.81 -0.78
CA GLU A 609 4.55 -19.39 -1.82
C GLU A 609 4.54 -20.38 -2.98
N ARG A 610 4.65 -19.85 -4.20
CA ARG A 610 4.66 -20.66 -5.42
C ARG A 610 5.88 -21.57 -5.44
N THR A 611 5.64 -22.83 -5.78
CA THR A 611 6.68 -23.84 -5.96
C THR A 611 7.16 -23.88 -7.41
N SER A 612 8.40 -24.34 -7.65
CA SER A 612 8.92 -24.58 -9.01
C SER A 612 8.40 -25.87 -9.65
N ASP A 613 7.73 -26.72 -8.87
CA ASP A 613 7.18 -28.01 -9.30
C ASP A 613 6.28 -27.89 -10.55
N GLY A 614 6.43 -28.83 -11.48
CA GLY A 614 5.65 -28.94 -12.72
C GLY A 614 5.94 -27.92 -13.83
N ILE A 615 6.70 -26.86 -13.57
CA ILE A 615 7.02 -25.82 -14.57
C ILE A 615 7.91 -26.37 -15.70
N GLN A 616 8.82 -27.29 -15.38
CA GLN A 616 9.76 -27.91 -16.32
C GLN A 616 9.07 -28.81 -17.38
N CYS A 617 7.79 -29.13 -17.19
CA CYS A 617 7.00 -29.95 -18.10
C CYS A 617 6.14 -29.11 -19.06
N THR A 618 6.26 -27.77 -19.04
CA THR A 618 5.63 -26.90 -20.04
C THR A 618 6.40 -27.02 -21.36
N LYS A 619 5.68 -27.01 -22.49
CA LYS A 619 6.14 -27.49 -23.82
C LYS A 619 7.36 -26.78 -24.42
N ASP A 620 7.86 -25.71 -23.81
CA ASP A 620 8.92 -24.88 -24.40
C ASP A 620 10.33 -25.20 -23.89
N GLY A 621 10.51 -26.09 -22.91
CA GLY A 621 11.82 -26.64 -22.53
C GLY A 621 12.89 -25.61 -22.11
N THR A 622 12.55 -24.33 -22.03
CA THR A 622 13.40 -23.27 -21.52
C THR A 622 13.30 -23.29 -20.00
N PRO A 623 14.42 -23.49 -19.29
CA PRO A 623 14.44 -23.22 -17.86
C PRO A 623 14.06 -21.75 -17.68
N ALA A 624 13.01 -21.47 -16.89
CA ALA A 624 12.84 -20.14 -16.34
C ALA A 624 14.16 -19.79 -15.66
N SER A 625 14.78 -18.67 -16.03
CA SER A 625 16.06 -18.25 -15.46
C SER A 625 15.94 -18.23 -13.94
N SER A 626 16.87 -18.90 -13.28
CA SER A 626 16.88 -19.15 -11.83
C SER A 626 16.96 -17.90 -10.97
N ASP A 627 17.15 -16.72 -11.57
CA ASP A 627 17.67 -15.57 -10.84
C ASP A 627 16.71 -14.36 -10.79
N ASP A 628 15.50 -14.38 -11.42
CA ASP A 628 14.69 -13.16 -11.46
C ASP A 628 13.15 -13.24 -11.37
N ASP A 629 12.54 -14.43 -11.27
CA ASP A 629 11.11 -14.53 -10.98
C ASP A 629 10.91 -14.73 -9.48
N ASP A 630 10.53 -13.65 -8.80
CA ASP A 630 9.87 -13.70 -7.49
C ASP A 630 8.69 -14.68 -7.63
N LEU A 631 8.87 -15.92 -7.20
CA LEU A 631 7.86 -16.95 -7.30
C LEU A 631 6.62 -16.42 -6.56
N GLY A 632 5.55 -16.11 -7.31
CA GLY A 632 4.33 -15.49 -6.77
C GLY A 632 3.61 -16.36 -5.72
N MET A 633 2.31 -16.21 -5.57
CA MET A 633 1.54 -17.04 -4.63
C MET A 633 0.77 -18.15 -5.33
N GLU A 634 0.55 -19.25 -4.63
CA GLU A 634 -0.33 -20.34 -5.07
C GLU A 634 -1.23 -20.84 -3.94
N TYR A 635 -2.26 -21.60 -4.29
CA TYR A 635 -3.05 -22.35 -3.34
C TYR A 635 -2.79 -23.85 -3.48
N LEU A 636 -2.56 -24.52 -2.35
CA LEU A 636 -2.88 -25.93 -2.23
C LEU A 636 -4.40 -26.05 -2.10
N TYR A 637 -5.04 -26.57 -3.13
CA TYR A 637 -6.48 -26.80 -3.15
C TYR A 637 -6.79 -28.23 -2.68
N ILE A 638 -7.74 -28.38 -1.77
CA ILE A 638 -8.15 -29.67 -1.21
C ILE A 638 -9.68 -29.77 -1.16
N GLU A 639 -10.22 -30.82 -1.76
CA GLU A 639 -11.61 -31.24 -1.57
C GLU A 639 -11.70 -32.38 -0.57
N ASP A 640 -12.73 -32.35 0.26
CA ASP A 640 -13.08 -33.46 1.14
C ASP A 640 -14.59 -33.51 1.36
N GLY A 641 -15.18 -34.68 1.15
CA GLY A 641 -16.62 -34.88 1.29
C GLY A 641 -17.07 -36.30 0.95
N GLU A 642 -18.38 -36.46 0.79
CA GLU A 642 -19.00 -37.74 0.46
C GLU A 642 -19.61 -37.68 -0.94
N PHE A 643 -19.28 -38.65 -1.79
CA PHE A 643 -19.98 -38.90 -3.05
C PHE A 643 -21.01 -40.02 -2.85
N LYS A 644 -22.26 -39.74 -3.18
CA LYS A 644 -23.36 -40.71 -3.17
C LYS A 644 -23.80 -40.99 -4.59
N THR A 645 -23.74 -42.25 -5.00
CA THR A 645 -24.28 -42.68 -6.28
C THR A 645 -25.81 -42.64 -6.24
N ASP A 646 -26.45 -42.51 -7.41
CA ASP A 646 -27.92 -42.59 -7.52
C ASP A 646 -28.47 -43.94 -7.03
N GLY A 647 -27.62 -44.98 -7.01
CA GLY A 647 -27.92 -46.30 -6.45
C GLY A 647 -27.84 -46.38 -4.92
N GLY A 648 -27.55 -45.27 -4.22
CA GLY A 648 -27.55 -45.18 -2.76
C GLY A 648 -26.23 -45.58 -2.08
N PHE A 649 -25.17 -45.89 -2.84
CA PHE A 649 -23.85 -46.17 -2.27
C PHE A 649 -23.06 -44.87 -2.05
N GLY A 650 -22.63 -44.63 -0.82
CA GLY A 650 -21.82 -43.47 -0.43
C GLY A 650 -20.37 -43.85 -0.14
N PHE A 651 -19.42 -43.01 -0.58
CA PHE A 651 -18.00 -43.14 -0.20
C PHE A 651 -17.36 -41.76 -0.04
N ARG A 652 -16.33 -41.69 0.81
CA ARG A 652 -15.54 -40.46 0.98
C ARG A 652 -14.70 -40.21 -0.27
N ALA A 653 -14.74 -39.00 -0.79
CA ALA A 653 -13.95 -38.57 -1.94
C ALA A 653 -13.11 -37.34 -1.58
N THR A 654 -11.86 -37.32 -2.07
CA THR A 654 -10.94 -36.20 -1.90
C THR A 654 -10.19 -35.96 -3.22
N ARG A 655 -9.92 -34.69 -3.51
CA ARG A 655 -9.14 -34.26 -4.68
C ARG A 655 -8.19 -33.14 -4.28
N ARG A 656 -7.06 -33.03 -4.98
CA ARG A 656 -6.08 -31.97 -4.78
C ARG A 656 -5.61 -31.41 -6.11
N TYR A 657 -5.43 -30.09 -6.14
CA TYR A 657 -4.91 -29.34 -7.27
C TYR A 657 -4.03 -28.21 -6.74
N ILE A 658 -3.16 -27.66 -7.59
CA ILE A 658 -2.44 -26.43 -7.28
C ILE A 658 -2.98 -25.30 -8.15
N TRP A 659 -3.43 -24.21 -7.54
CA TRP A 659 -3.93 -23.03 -8.25
C TRP A 659 -2.88 -21.92 -8.19
N ARG A 660 -2.39 -21.46 -9.34
CA ARG A 660 -1.31 -20.46 -9.42
C ARG A 660 -1.79 -19.20 -10.10
N TYR A 661 -1.40 -18.06 -9.54
CA TYR A 661 -1.62 -16.76 -10.16
C TYR A 661 -0.29 -16.21 -10.71
N ASP A 662 -0.29 -15.83 -11.99
CA ASP A 662 0.80 -15.12 -12.65
C ASP A 662 0.44 -13.62 -12.68
N GLU A 663 1.11 -12.84 -11.85
CA GLU A 663 0.86 -11.39 -11.71
C GLU A 663 1.23 -10.59 -12.97
N ARG A 664 2.28 -11.00 -13.69
CA ARG A 664 2.70 -10.29 -14.90
C ARG A 664 1.73 -10.50 -16.06
N LYS A 665 1.20 -11.72 -16.18
CA LYS A 665 0.24 -12.06 -17.25
C LYS A 665 -1.22 -11.83 -16.86
N ASP A 666 -1.49 -11.63 -15.57
CA ASP A 666 -2.81 -11.63 -14.97
C ASP A 666 -3.62 -12.90 -15.30
N VAL A 667 -2.99 -14.06 -15.16
CA VAL A 667 -3.57 -15.38 -15.49
C VAL A 667 -3.68 -16.25 -14.26
N LEU A 668 -4.84 -16.91 -14.10
CA LEU A 668 -5.07 -17.96 -13.12
C LEU A 668 -4.96 -19.33 -13.80
N SER A 669 -4.18 -20.23 -13.22
CA SER A 669 -3.94 -21.56 -13.79
C SER A 669 -4.15 -22.65 -12.75
N VAL A 670 -4.60 -23.82 -13.21
CA VAL A 670 -4.85 -25.00 -12.39
C VAL A 670 -3.88 -26.11 -12.82
N TRP A 671 -3.29 -26.79 -11.84
CA TRP A 671 -2.28 -27.82 -12.04
C TRP A 671 -2.69 -29.09 -11.33
N PHE A 672 -2.43 -30.24 -11.95
CA PHE A 672 -2.60 -31.53 -11.27
C PHE A 672 -1.62 -31.63 -10.10
N ALA A 673 -2.03 -32.25 -9.01
CA ALA A 673 -1.13 -32.60 -7.92
C ALA A 673 -0.47 -33.97 -8.20
N LYS A 674 0.79 -34.17 -7.81
CA LYS A 674 1.49 -35.44 -8.01
C LYS A 674 0.80 -36.57 -7.21
N PRO A 675 0.59 -37.76 -7.79
CA PRO A 675 -0.03 -38.88 -7.08
C PRO A 675 0.71 -39.30 -5.80
N GLU A 676 2.04 -39.29 -5.85
CA GLU A 676 2.94 -39.70 -4.76
C GLU A 676 3.17 -38.63 -3.70
N ASP A 677 3.01 -37.34 -4.06
CA ASP A 677 3.09 -36.20 -3.15
C ASP A 677 2.07 -35.13 -3.58
N GLN A 678 0.87 -35.25 -3.03
CA GLN A 678 -0.25 -34.40 -3.42
C GLN A 678 -0.13 -32.95 -2.95
N LYS A 679 0.99 -32.57 -2.32
CA LYS A 679 1.34 -31.17 -2.08
C LYS A 679 2.13 -30.56 -3.24
N ARG A 680 2.63 -31.33 -4.20
CA ARG A 680 3.43 -30.82 -5.33
C ARG A 680 2.64 -30.77 -6.62
N ALA A 681 2.91 -29.77 -7.45
CA ALA A 681 2.34 -29.71 -8.80
C ALA A 681 3.03 -30.74 -9.72
N ASP A 682 2.24 -31.45 -10.53
CA ASP A 682 2.72 -32.41 -11.52
C ASP A 682 2.90 -31.71 -12.88
N TYR A 683 1.81 -31.43 -13.58
CA TYR A 683 1.81 -30.67 -14.83
C TYR A 683 0.56 -29.78 -14.94
N LEU A 684 0.62 -28.82 -15.87
CA LEU A 684 -0.46 -27.87 -16.11
C LEU A 684 -1.73 -28.62 -16.52
N PHE A 685 -2.82 -28.38 -15.80
CA PHE A 685 -4.14 -28.83 -16.25
C PHE A 685 -4.65 -27.83 -17.28
N HIS A 686 -4.94 -26.59 -16.89
CA HIS A 686 -5.35 -25.55 -17.83
C HIS A 686 -5.17 -24.15 -17.26
N ASP A 687 -5.12 -23.17 -18.16
CA ASP A 687 -5.25 -21.75 -17.85
C ASP A 687 -6.73 -21.34 -17.92
N ILE A 688 -7.15 -20.43 -17.05
CA ILE A 688 -8.51 -19.90 -17.00
C ILE A 688 -8.58 -18.62 -17.84
N GLU A 689 -9.36 -18.65 -18.92
CA GLU A 689 -9.58 -17.50 -19.81
C GLU A 689 -10.92 -16.83 -19.45
N PHE A 690 -10.86 -15.66 -18.82
CA PHE A 690 -12.05 -14.85 -18.54
C PHE A 690 -12.61 -14.21 -19.81
N LEU A 691 -13.93 -14.25 -19.95
CA LEU A 691 -14.65 -13.72 -21.10
C LEU A 691 -15.23 -12.34 -20.77
N ALA A 692 -15.22 -11.43 -21.74
CA ALA A 692 -15.92 -10.15 -21.58
C ALA A 692 -17.43 -10.39 -21.36
N PRO A 693 -18.10 -9.62 -20.48
CA PRO A 693 -19.51 -9.85 -20.16
C PRO A 693 -20.40 -9.64 -21.39
N GLN A 694 -21.25 -10.62 -21.72
CA GLN A 694 -22.24 -10.52 -22.80
C GLN A 694 -23.61 -10.20 -22.19
N GLY A 695 -24.13 -8.98 -22.41
CA GLY A 695 -25.50 -8.63 -21.99
C GLY A 695 -25.65 -7.92 -20.63
N GLY A 696 -24.56 -7.42 -20.04
CA GLY A 696 -24.59 -6.65 -18.78
C GLY A 696 -23.60 -7.19 -17.75
N ARG A 697 -23.77 -6.83 -16.47
CA ARG A 697 -22.93 -7.31 -15.35
C ARG A 697 -23.73 -7.93 -14.21
N ASP A 698 -24.98 -8.28 -14.48
CA ASP A 698 -25.89 -8.85 -13.48
C ASP A 698 -25.59 -10.34 -13.25
N GLU A 699 -24.96 -11.01 -14.21
CA GLU A 699 -24.40 -12.36 -14.09
C GLU A 699 -22.93 -12.32 -13.68
N GLY A 700 -22.42 -13.41 -13.10
CA GLY A 700 -21.01 -13.53 -12.72
C GLY A 700 -20.06 -13.57 -13.92
N TRP A 701 -18.78 -13.35 -13.65
CA TRP A 701 -17.71 -13.46 -14.65
C TRP A 701 -17.66 -14.88 -15.21
N SER A 702 -17.95 -15.01 -16.49
CA SER A 702 -17.79 -16.27 -17.21
C SER A 702 -16.34 -16.47 -17.61
N ALA A 703 -15.82 -17.68 -17.44
CA ALA A 703 -14.51 -18.06 -17.95
C ALA A 703 -14.56 -19.46 -18.55
N LYS A 704 -13.62 -19.75 -19.45
CA LYS A 704 -13.49 -21.06 -20.09
C LYS A 704 -12.07 -21.58 -19.96
N ALA A 705 -11.92 -22.88 -20.07
CA ALA A 705 -10.63 -23.55 -20.21
C ALA A 705 -10.78 -24.84 -21.01
N GLY A 706 -9.70 -25.31 -21.62
CA GLY A 706 -9.68 -26.57 -22.38
C GLY A 706 -8.41 -27.36 -22.11
N HIS A 707 -8.54 -28.67 -21.91
CA HIS A 707 -7.39 -29.57 -21.73
C HIS A 707 -7.62 -30.90 -22.44
N LEU A 708 -6.65 -31.32 -23.25
CA LEU A 708 -6.63 -32.66 -23.83
C LEU A 708 -5.77 -33.57 -22.93
N CYS A 709 -6.40 -34.54 -22.28
CA CYS A 709 -5.70 -35.55 -21.48
C CYS A 709 -5.73 -36.88 -22.22
N ILE A 710 -4.61 -37.24 -22.87
CA ILE A 710 -4.48 -38.44 -23.71
C ILE A 710 -5.52 -38.41 -24.84
N ASP A 711 -6.64 -39.14 -24.70
CA ASP A 711 -7.71 -39.27 -25.69
C ASP A 711 -9.02 -38.56 -25.27
N ASP A 712 -9.06 -37.96 -24.07
CA ASP A 712 -10.25 -37.30 -23.52
C ASP A 712 -10.08 -35.78 -23.58
N TYR A 713 -11.04 -35.06 -24.19
CA TYR A 713 -11.09 -33.60 -24.18
C TYR A 713 -11.97 -33.09 -23.05
N TYR A 714 -11.41 -32.21 -22.22
CA TYR A 714 -12.09 -31.52 -21.14
C TYR A 714 -12.44 -30.11 -21.60
N ASP A 715 -13.74 -29.84 -21.76
CA ASP A 715 -14.29 -28.49 -21.90
C ASP A 715 -14.72 -28.01 -20.52
N VAL A 716 -14.10 -26.93 -20.02
CA VAL A 716 -14.32 -26.42 -18.67
C VAL A 716 -14.92 -25.03 -18.74
N LYS A 717 -16.00 -24.82 -17.99
CA LYS A 717 -16.65 -23.51 -17.84
C LYS A 717 -16.68 -23.09 -16.39
N TYR A 718 -16.47 -21.82 -16.15
CA TYR A 718 -16.54 -21.21 -14.83
C TYR A 718 -17.55 -20.07 -14.82
N ASN A 719 -18.14 -19.83 -13.65
CA ASN A 719 -18.83 -18.59 -13.36
C ASN A 719 -18.39 -18.08 -11.98
N PHE A 720 -17.93 -16.84 -11.88
CA PHE A 720 -17.48 -16.21 -10.64
C PHE A 720 -18.37 -15.01 -10.30
N ALA A 721 -19.21 -15.14 -9.26
CA ALA A 721 -20.16 -14.12 -8.86
C ALA A 721 -19.65 -13.33 -7.65
N PHE A 722 -19.38 -12.04 -7.85
CA PHE A 722 -18.91 -11.13 -6.82
C PHE A 722 -20.05 -10.36 -6.14
N GLU A 723 -19.81 -9.99 -4.89
CA GLU A 723 -20.51 -8.94 -4.17
C GLU A 723 -19.46 -7.88 -3.81
N ALA A 724 -19.48 -6.77 -4.55
CA ALA A 724 -18.41 -5.78 -4.56
C ALA A 724 -17.02 -6.41 -4.75
N VAL A 725 -16.15 -6.35 -3.74
CA VAL A 725 -14.77 -6.88 -3.82
C VAL A 725 -14.64 -8.34 -3.43
N ASN A 726 -15.73 -8.98 -2.96
CA ASN A 726 -15.69 -10.32 -2.39
C ASN A 726 -16.39 -11.32 -3.31
N LEU A 727 -15.69 -12.38 -3.72
CA LEU A 727 -16.33 -13.50 -4.41
C LEU A 727 -17.37 -14.15 -3.47
N LYS A 728 -18.62 -14.24 -3.87
CA LYS A 728 -19.70 -14.76 -3.02
C LYS A 728 -20.01 -16.22 -3.32
N GLN A 729 -20.04 -16.55 -4.60
CA GLN A 729 -20.28 -17.88 -5.12
C GLN A 729 -19.49 -18.05 -6.41
N TRP A 730 -19.09 -19.27 -6.73
CA TRP A 730 -18.62 -19.61 -8.05
C TRP A 730 -19.01 -21.03 -8.42
N SER A 731 -18.99 -21.34 -9.71
CA SER A 731 -19.28 -22.68 -10.22
C SER A 731 -18.27 -23.10 -11.26
N ILE A 732 -18.16 -24.41 -11.43
CA ILE A 732 -17.34 -25.05 -12.45
C ILE A 732 -18.13 -26.18 -13.10
N GLU A 733 -18.12 -26.22 -14.42
CA GLU A 733 -18.71 -27.30 -15.20
C GLU A 733 -17.62 -27.94 -16.07
N TYR A 734 -17.54 -29.27 -16.03
CA TYR A 734 -16.71 -30.07 -16.92
C TYR A 734 -17.60 -30.86 -17.84
N THR A 735 -17.38 -30.75 -19.15
CA THR A 735 -17.90 -31.71 -20.12
C THR A 735 -16.72 -32.50 -20.68
N VAL A 736 -16.72 -33.81 -20.46
CA VAL A 736 -15.65 -34.71 -20.90
C VAL A 736 -16.17 -35.62 -21.98
N ASN A 737 -15.56 -35.53 -23.16
CA ASN A 737 -15.88 -36.38 -24.30
C ASN A 737 -14.63 -37.18 -24.71
N GLY A 738 -14.72 -38.51 -24.67
CA GLY A 738 -13.68 -39.40 -25.13
C GLY A 738 -14.15 -40.86 -25.26
N PRO A 739 -13.32 -41.76 -25.81
CA PRO A 739 -13.71 -43.13 -26.13
C PRO A 739 -14.13 -43.97 -24.90
N LYS A 740 -13.67 -43.56 -23.70
CA LYS A 740 -13.89 -44.27 -22.42
C LYS A 740 -14.55 -43.41 -21.35
N LYS A 741 -14.82 -42.14 -21.63
CA LYS A 741 -15.45 -41.17 -20.70
C LYS A 741 -16.45 -40.31 -21.46
N ASP A 742 -17.69 -40.30 -20.99
CA ASP A 742 -18.73 -39.38 -21.44
C ASP A 742 -19.53 -38.99 -20.19
N TYR A 743 -19.22 -37.82 -19.64
CA TYR A 743 -19.89 -37.31 -18.45
C TYR A 743 -19.85 -35.79 -18.37
N THR A 744 -20.80 -35.24 -17.62
CA THR A 744 -20.83 -33.85 -17.19
C THR A 744 -20.71 -33.79 -15.68
N ILE A 745 -19.84 -32.91 -15.18
CA ILE A 745 -19.72 -32.59 -13.76
C ILE A 745 -20.06 -31.12 -13.58
N SER A 746 -20.97 -30.79 -12.68
CA SER A 746 -21.28 -29.41 -12.31
C SER A 746 -21.10 -29.22 -10.81
N GLY A 747 -20.20 -28.32 -10.42
CA GLY A 747 -19.87 -28.02 -9.03
C GLY A 747 -20.19 -26.57 -8.69
N THR A 748 -20.80 -26.33 -7.54
CA THR A 748 -21.08 -25.01 -6.99
C THR A 748 -20.38 -24.84 -5.66
N TYR A 749 -19.76 -23.67 -5.48
CA TYR A 749 -18.97 -23.28 -4.32
C TYR A 749 -19.60 -22.04 -3.69
N GLY A 750 -20.01 -22.14 -2.42
CA GLY A 750 -20.63 -21.03 -1.68
C GLY A 750 -19.99 -20.78 -0.32
N ARG A 751 -20.14 -19.55 0.18
CA ARG A 751 -19.70 -19.13 1.53
C ARG A 751 -20.61 -18.11 2.21
#